data_AF-A0A914XMN8-F1
#
_entry.id   AF-A0A914XMN8-F1
#
_cell.length_a   1.000
_cell.length_b   1.000
_cell.length_c   1.000
_cell.angle_alpha   90.00
_cell.angle_beta   90.00
_cell.angle_gamma   90.00
#
_symmetry.space_group_name_H-M   'P 1'
#
loop_
_entity.id
_entity.type
_entity.pdbx_description
1 polymer ?
#
loop_
_entity_poly.entity_id
_entity_poly.type
_entity_poly.pdbx_seq_one_letter_code
_entity_poly.pdbx_strand_id
1 'polypeptide(L)'
;MDEYVLGIDLGTSSIKVVLIDAEKRIIAQGNELHNAAISSDSPRHHEQNVSQIFEALEKCLAALQFALPKVTGIQIAGQMHGCVLWSSERQSASGVYKAFSNHISWMDQRCTSEFLATLPKGITAVHSGYGCATLFWLQRNGGGISAQFDRAGTVMDLLVCSLCDLSECVMSDQNAASWGYAVGTAWDMETLSGSDFPTHLLPKIVPAGAIAGRLQREWFNIRAGIPVFCAIGDLQATAYPHLTSTKAMLNLGTSAQLCFADKNDGKSGDELLPSVDAFPYFHNSRLLVAASLNGGNVVECFIKTLMQWSQQLTKSNSPSIEQVFRNVEELLTKDPPNASATSNFRVVPTLFGERHDSASCASVIGLKSGSLPDLSEFLHKLVESLVANLNSMLPRTVLDSHGITTIVLAGQAIKPWYMNAVRTVYGADVTLESVSDDCATAAYGAARFALHLISHVMDEKSCKYADCALHPTHELRLFCCHCERPLCVQCAETYEHSSHAVVALTVALRKYTQAIEATAGQLRACAQDGRSSRFDAEAIKSDDGQVEEEAAFGPLIAHFDAQPQRFAGSLCRAITADDVRRVLRRQERLNAAAIAIAKRMSNSESLHNEDDVSALLAALDADLLDEEAEEIEAVFGRFQTSFDLGSTQETARELIVTRRLPFPTRSFIRDPNCLIHSNCSSLPSDFSYKVVGSKGHMKNQFMNPQGICRTATGEIIVADSQHQMVKMFSAEGLFIRQFGGRGREAGRTQRPTGVAVVPSNDNIIIADYDCKWISVFDRTGRYIRRFGQGKLLGPKGVAVDGHGQIVVVDNKQSAIFVYSSDYKLIRRFGTRGTRPHQLAGPHYVAIGLDGELFITDFHHHCVKVYDITGEYLFSFGENGDGDGQFNAPTGIAIDSDGTVLVADWGNNRIQAFDRQGAYRSVVAGTTDNIYGPQGVVVVQPGVVAVADSGNHCYKMFRYA
;
A
#
# COMPACT_ATOMS: atom_id res chain seq x y z
N MET A 1 8.88 -9.10 8.57
CA MET A 1 8.80 -8.84 7.12
C MET A 1 7.43 -8.28 6.84
N ASP A 2 7.33 -7.12 6.19
CA ASP A 2 6.05 -6.51 5.84
C ASP A 2 5.41 -7.32 4.70
N GLU A 3 4.25 -7.91 4.96
CA GLU A 3 3.46 -8.66 4.00
C GLU A 3 2.31 -7.78 3.48
N TYR A 4 2.11 -7.74 2.16
CA TYR A 4 1.06 -6.95 1.53
C TYR A 4 0.00 -7.81 0.85
N VAL A 5 -1.18 -7.24 0.64
CA VAL A 5 -2.26 -7.85 -0.13
C VAL A 5 -2.60 -6.96 -1.30
N LEU A 6 -2.74 -7.57 -2.48
CA LEU A 6 -3.09 -6.89 -3.72
C LEU A 6 -4.59 -7.03 -4.00
N GLY A 7 -5.28 -5.89 -4.06
CA GLY A 7 -6.63 -5.78 -4.57
C GLY A 7 -6.64 -5.17 -5.97
N ILE A 8 -7.42 -5.77 -6.88
CA ILE A 8 -7.55 -5.34 -8.28
C ILE A 8 -9.04 -5.08 -8.55
N ASP A 9 -9.34 -4.00 -9.25
CA ASP A 9 -10.67 -3.64 -9.75
C ASP A 9 -10.61 -3.50 -11.27
N LEU A 10 -11.17 -4.49 -11.97
CA LEU A 10 -11.40 -4.44 -13.42
C LEU A 10 -12.72 -3.71 -13.71
N GLY A 11 -12.70 -2.40 -13.49
CA GLY A 11 -13.84 -1.53 -13.69
C GLY A 11 -14.17 -1.34 -15.18
N THR A 12 -15.34 -0.75 -15.44
CA THR A 12 -15.86 -0.59 -16.81
C THR A 12 -15.10 0.42 -17.66
N SER A 13 -14.54 1.48 -17.08
CA SER A 13 -13.81 2.53 -17.80
C SER A 13 -12.36 2.73 -17.34
N SER A 14 -12.02 2.17 -16.18
CA SER A 14 -10.71 2.31 -15.56
C SER A 14 -10.37 1.08 -14.76
N ILE A 15 -9.09 0.71 -14.74
CA ILE A 15 -8.53 -0.32 -13.88
C ILE A 15 -7.90 0.33 -12.66
N LYS A 16 -8.21 -0.18 -11.47
CA LYS A 16 -7.59 0.28 -10.22
C LYS A 16 -6.91 -0.87 -9.51
N VAL A 17 -5.77 -0.60 -8.91
CA VAL A 17 -5.01 -1.56 -8.12
C VAL A 17 -4.58 -0.92 -6.81
N VAL A 18 -4.66 -1.67 -5.72
CA VAL A 18 -4.32 -1.18 -4.39
C VAL A 18 -3.53 -2.25 -3.63
N LEU A 19 -2.42 -1.85 -3.03
CA LEU A 19 -1.65 -2.63 -2.09
C LEU A 19 -1.91 -2.12 -0.68
N ILE A 20 -2.31 -3.02 0.23
CA ILE A 20 -2.44 -2.69 1.65
C ILE A 20 -1.54 -3.56 2.52
N ASP A 21 -1.16 -3.01 3.67
CA ASP A 21 -0.46 -3.76 4.74
C ASP A 21 -1.43 -4.40 5.75
N ALA A 22 -0.87 -5.07 6.75
CA ALA A 22 -1.62 -5.71 7.83
C ALA A 22 -2.45 -4.71 8.66
N GLU A 23 -2.00 -3.46 8.75
CA GLU A 23 -2.70 -2.35 9.40
C GLU A 23 -3.77 -1.71 8.49
N LYS A 24 -4.01 -2.28 7.30
CA LYS A 24 -5.02 -1.85 6.32
C LYS A 24 -4.71 -0.51 5.65
N ARG A 25 -3.45 -0.03 5.78
CA ARG A 25 -3.00 1.21 5.17
C ARG A 25 -2.67 0.97 3.71
N ILE A 26 -3.07 1.90 2.84
CA ILE A 26 -2.68 1.86 1.42
C ILE A 26 -1.20 2.19 1.32
N ILE A 27 -0.41 1.21 0.89
CA ILE A 27 1.04 1.34 0.69
C ILE A 27 1.33 1.91 -0.68
N ALA A 28 0.59 1.45 -1.69
CA ALA A 28 0.70 1.94 -3.04
C ALA A 28 -0.61 1.67 -3.80
N GLN A 29 -0.92 2.51 -4.78
CA GLN A 29 -2.11 2.36 -5.63
C GLN A 29 -1.83 2.85 -7.05
N GLY A 30 -2.56 2.29 -8.01
CA GLY A 30 -2.49 2.63 -9.43
C GLY A 30 -3.88 2.75 -10.01
N ASN A 31 -4.04 3.61 -11.01
CA ASN A 31 -5.29 3.80 -11.75
C ASN A 31 -4.98 4.13 -13.21
N GLU A 32 -5.58 3.40 -14.13
CA GLU A 32 -5.39 3.57 -15.57
C GLU A 32 -6.73 3.55 -16.30
N LEU A 33 -6.96 4.53 -17.16
CA LEU A 33 -8.13 4.58 -18.04
C LEU A 33 -7.89 3.65 -19.25
N HIS A 34 -8.94 2.96 -19.71
CA HIS A 34 -8.87 2.16 -20.92
C HIS A 34 -9.97 2.55 -21.91
N ASN A 35 -9.64 2.51 -23.21
CA ASN A 35 -10.58 2.78 -24.30
C ASN A 35 -11.13 1.48 -24.90
N ALA A 36 -11.43 0.51 -24.04
CA ALA A 36 -11.79 -0.85 -24.47
C ALA A 36 -13.12 -0.94 -25.23
N ALA A 37 -13.98 0.08 -25.16
CA ALA A 37 -15.29 0.06 -25.82
C ALA A 37 -15.15 -0.18 -27.34
N ILE A 38 -15.88 -1.17 -27.85
CA ILE A 38 -15.89 -1.54 -29.26
C ILE A 38 -17.10 -0.89 -29.92
N SER A 39 -16.86 -0.19 -31.03
CA SER A 39 -17.93 0.37 -31.85
C SER A 39 -18.68 -0.76 -32.56
N SER A 40 -20.00 -0.78 -32.40
CA SER A 40 -20.91 -1.71 -33.09
C SER A 40 -21.87 -0.96 -33.99
N ASP A 41 -22.29 -1.60 -35.08
CA ASP A 41 -23.32 -1.08 -35.99
C ASP A 41 -24.69 -0.95 -35.30
N SER A 42 -24.91 -1.68 -34.20
CA SER A 42 -26.11 -1.60 -33.38
C SER A 42 -25.82 -0.80 -32.10
N PRO A 43 -26.58 0.29 -31.81
CA PRO A 43 -26.41 1.07 -30.58
C PRO A 43 -26.81 0.29 -29.32
N ARG A 44 -27.36 -0.92 -29.46
CA ARG A 44 -27.71 -1.81 -28.34
C ARG A 44 -26.57 -2.73 -27.93
N HIS A 45 -25.54 -2.89 -28.76
CA HIS A 45 -24.44 -3.81 -28.47
C HIS A 45 -23.34 -3.05 -27.72
N HIS A 46 -22.95 -3.58 -26.56
CA HIS A 46 -21.93 -2.97 -25.71
C HIS A 46 -20.85 -4.00 -25.40
N GLU A 47 -19.79 -3.98 -26.21
CA GLU A 47 -18.65 -4.88 -26.07
C GLU A 47 -17.36 -4.13 -25.73
N GLN A 48 -16.42 -4.83 -25.09
CA GLN A 48 -15.12 -4.32 -24.71
C GLN A 48 -13.98 -5.25 -25.14
N ASN A 49 -12.88 -4.65 -25.60
CA ASN A 49 -11.67 -5.35 -25.96
C ASN A 49 -10.91 -5.78 -24.68
N VAL A 50 -10.86 -7.09 -24.45
CA VAL A 50 -10.22 -7.69 -23.27
C VAL A 50 -8.72 -7.41 -23.21
N SER A 51 -8.02 -7.43 -24.36
CA SER A 51 -6.59 -7.14 -24.39
C SER A 51 -6.28 -5.73 -23.90
N GLN A 52 -7.09 -4.74 -24.27
CA GLN A 52 -6.92 -3.35 -23.80
C GLN A 52 -7.21 -3.20 -22.29
N ILE A 53 -8.14 -4.00 -21.75
CA ILE A 53 -8.37 -4.07 -20.29
C ILE A 53 -7.12 -4.61 -19.59
N PHE A 54 -6.53 -5.68 -20.10
CA PHE A 54 -5.31 -6.27 -19.52
C PHE A 54 -4.08 -5.38 -19.70
N GLU A 55 -3.89 -4.71 -20.85
CA GLU A 55 -2.82 -3.72 -21.04
C GLU A 55 -2.91 -2.57 -20.01
N ALA A 56 -4.12 -2.12 -19.68
CA ALA A 56 -4.31 -1.11 -18.63
C ALA A 56 -3.97 -1.66 -17.24
N LEU A 57 -4.34 -2.91 -16.94
CA LEU A 57 -3.91 -3.60 -15.71
C LEU A 57 -2.39 -3.71 -15.61
N GLU A 58 -1.71 -4.09 -16.70
CA GLU A 58 -0.26 -4.22 -16.74
C GLU A 58 0.44 -2.87 -16.45
N LYS A 59 -0.07 -1.76 -17.02
CA LYS A 59 0.42 -0.41 -16.71
C LYS A 59 0.24 -0.05 -15.24
N CYS A 60 -0.92 -0.36 -14.68
CA CYS A 60 -1.23 -0.22 -13.27
C CYS A 60 -0.25 -0.97 -12.36
N LEU A 61 0.04 -2.24 -12.68
CA LEU A 61 0.96 -3.08 -11.91
C LEU A 61 2.42 -2.66 -12.08
N ALA A 62 2.83 -2.25 -13.28
CA ALA A 62 4.17 -1.74 -13.53
C ALA A 62 4.49 -0.50 -12.67
N ALA A 63 3.50 0.38 -12.45
CA ALA A 63 3.64 1.52 -11.54
C ALA A 63 3.87 1.12 -10.07
N LEU A 64 3.52 -0.11 -9.69
CA LEU A 64 3.63 -0.65 -8.33
C LEU A 64 4.82 -1.61 -8.13
N GLN A 65 5.65 -1.82 -9.15
CA GLN A 65 6.64 -2.92 -9.22
C GLN A 65 7.55 -3.09 -7.99
N PHE A 66 7.84 -2.02 -7.24
CA PHE A 66 8.71 -2.05 -6.06
C PHE A 66 8.06 -2.68 -4.82
N ALA A 67 6.72 -2.67 -4.73
CA ALA A 67 5.98 -3.21 -3.59
C ALA A 67 5.40 -4.61 -3.87
N LEU A 68 5.29 -4.99 -5.15
CA LEU A 68 4.75 -6.28 -5.59
C LEU A 68 5.50 -7.53 -5.06
N PRO A 69 6.84 -7.54 -4.85
CA PRO A 69 7.54 -8.70 -4.28
C PRO A 69 7.07 -9.13 -2.89
N LYS A 70 6.45 -8.22 -2.13
CA LYS A 70 5.95 -8.45 -0.78
C LYS A 70 4.48 -8.93 -0.76
N VAL A 71 3.86 -9.14 -1.92
CA VAL A 71 2.46 -9.58 -2.00
C VAL A 71 2.33 -11.04 -1.55
N THR A 72 1.34 -11.26 -0.69
CA THR A 72 1.05 -12.57 -0.07
C THR A 72 -0.31 -13.13 -0.46
N GLY A 73 -1.15 -12.35 -1.12
CA GLY A 73 -2.36 -12.83 -1.79
C GLY A 73 -3.00 -11.79 -2.69
N ILE A 74 -3.82 -12.27 -3.62
CA ILE A 74 -4.45 -11.47 -4.68
C ILE A 74 -5.97 -11.66 -4.63
N GLN A 75 -6.71 -10.57 -4.56
CA GLN A 75 -8.17 -10.55 -4.75
C GLN A 75 -8.52 -9.65 -5.93
N ILE A 76 -9.34 -10.18 -6.84
CA ILE A 76 -9.85 -9.45 -7.99
C ILE A 76 -11.33 -9.15 -7.78
N ALA A 77 -11.72 -7.91 -8.08
CA ALA A 77 -13.07 -7.40 -8.18
C ALA A 77 -13.25 -6.67 -9.52
N GLY A 78 -14.48 -6.24 -9.84
CA GLY A 78 -14.77 -5.55 -11.09
C GLY A 78 -16.19 -5.77 -11.59
N GLN A 79 -16.38 -5.48 -12.88
CA GLN A 79 -17.71 -5.41 -13.49
C GLN A 79 -18.46 -6.75 -13.52
N MET A 80 -19.60 -6.79 -12.84
CA MET A 80 -20.49 -7.96 -12.76
C MET A 80 -21.32 -8.16 -14.05
N HIS A 81 -22.10 -9.24 -14.11
CA HIS A 81 -23.06 -9.61 -15.18
C HIS A 81 -22.46 -10.00 -16.54
N GLY A 82 -21.42 -9.31 -17.01
CA GLY A 82 -20.89 -9.47 -18.36
C GLY A 82 -20.27 -10.85 -18.64
N CYS A 83 -20.09 -11.15 -19.91
CA CYS A 83 -19.67 -12.47 -20.40
C CYS A 83 -18.46 -12.38 -21.35
N VAL A 84 -17.48 -13.25 -21.13
CA VAL A 84 -16.37 -13.55 -22.03
C VAL A 84 -16.36 -15.04 -22.30
N LEU A 85 -16.08 -15.44 -23.54
CA LEU A 85 -15.86 -16.82 -23.97
C LEU A 85 -14.39 -17.03 -24.25
N TRP A 86 -13.82 -18.18 -23.88
CA TRP A 86 -12.43 -18.51 -24.23
C TRP A 86 -12.20 -19.99 -24.39
N SER A 87 -11.09 -20.33 -25.03
CA SER A 87 -10.62 -21.70 -25.22
C SER A 87 -9.67 -22.10 -24.10
N SER A 88 -9.70 -23.34 -23.63
CA SER A 88 -8.70 -23.89 -22.73
C SER A 88 -7.31 -24.02 -23.37
N GLU A 89 -7.22 -24.03 -24.72
CA GLU A 89 -5.95 -24.08 -25.44
C GLU A 89 -5.13 -22.81 -25.20
N ARG A 90 -3.79 -22.97 -25.05
CA ARG A 90 -2.84 -21.87 -24.83
C ARG A 90 -1.95 -21.65 -26.05
N GLN A 91 -1.58 -20.39 -26.31
CA GLN A 91 -0.72 -20.02 -27.44
C GLN A 91 0.76 -20.42 -27.23
N SER A 92 1.24 -20.57 -25.99
CA SER A 92 2.59 -21.06 -25.66
C SER A 92 2.74 -21.40 -24.16
N ALA A 93 3.95 -21.79 -23.72
CA ALA A 93 4.32 -21.91 -22.30
C ALA A 93 4.17 -20.59 -21.50
N SER A 94 3.96 -19.45 -22.18
CA SER A 94 3.57 -18.16 -21.58
C SER A 94 2.15 -18.16 -21.00
N GLY A 95 1.38 -19.25 -21.14
CA GLY A 95 0.04 -19.46 -20.54
C GLY A 95 -1.01 -18.40 -20.87
N VAL A 96 -0.85 -17.68 -21.99
CA VAL A 96 -1.90 -16.83 -22.58
C VAL A 96 -2.89 -17.72 -23.34
N TYR A 97 -4.19 -17.51 -23.13
CA TYR A 97 -5.24 -18.24 -23.86
C TYR A 97 -5.12 -18.02 -25.37
N LYS A 98 -5.25 -19.11 -26.14
CA LYS A 98 -5.09 -19.10 -27.60
C LYS A 98 -6.15 -18.24 -28.28
N ALA A 99 -7.35 -18.23 -27.72
CA ALA A 99 -8.47 -17.42 -28.19
C ALA A 99 -9.40 -17.05 -27.01
N PHE A 100 -9.85 -15.80 -27.00
CA PHE A 100 -10.95 -15.32 -26.17
C PHE A 100 -11.78 -14.31 -26.97
N SER A 101 -13.07 -14.21 -26.68
CA SER A 101 -13.98 -13.23 -27.30
C SER A 101 -13.77 -11.84 -26.72
N ASN A 102 -14.40 -10.84 -27.32
CA ASN A 102 -14.65 -9.58 -26.62
C ASN A 102 -15.48 -9.83 -25.36
N HIS A 103 -15.38 -8.91 -24.41
CA HIS A 103 -16.25 -8.88 -23.25
C HIS A 103 -17.58 -8.23 -23.60
N ILE A 104 -18.66 -9.00 -23.57
CA ILE A 104 -20.03 -8.50 -23.71
C ILE A 104 -20.42 -7.95 -22.34
N SER A 105 -20.52 -6.61 -22.23
CA SER A 105 -20.65 -5.93 -20.95
C SER A 105 -22.06 -5.99 -20.39
N TRP A 106 -22.18 -5.67 -19.10
CA TRP A 106 -23.48 -5.55 -18.42
C TRP A 106 -24.43 -4.52 -19.04
N MET A 107 -23.91 -3.57 -19.84
CA MET A 107 -24.72 -2.56 -20.52
C MET A 107 -25.39 -3.11 -21.79
N ASP A 108 -25.02 -4.30 -22.24
CA ASP A 108 -25.48 -4.84 -23.51
C ASP A 108 -27.00 -5.08 -23.53
N GLN A 109 -27.67 -4.54 -24.55
CA GLN A 109 -29.12 -4.56 -24.75
C GLN A 109 -29.55 -5.43 -25.93
N ARG A 110 -28.71 -6.40 -26.37
CA ARG A 110 -29.08 -7.31 -27.47
C ARG A 110 -30.22 -8.26 -27.10
N CYS A 111 -30.38 -8.58 -25.82
CA CYS A 111 -31.46 -9.40 -25.30
C CYS A 111 -32.69 -8.52 -25.04
N THR A 112 -33.54 -8.34 -26.03
CA THR A 112 -34.76 -7.53 -25.89
C THR A 112 -35.75 -8.16 -24.91
N SER A 113 -36.73 -7.39 -24.43
CA SER A 113 -37.81 -7.90 -23.58
C SER A 113 -38.56 -9.06 -24.24
N GLU A 114 -38.76 -9.03 -25.56
CA GLU A 114 -39.37 -10.12 -26.32
C GLU A 114 -38.49 -11.37 -26.28
N PHE A 115 -37.17 -11.23 -26.44
CA PHE A 115 -36.24 -12.36 -26.35
C PHE A 115 -36.19 -12.93 -24.94
N LEU A 116 -36.08 -12.08 -23.91
CA LEU A 116 -36.07 -12.50 -22.51
C LEU A 116 -37.35 -13.28 -22.14
N ALA A 117 -38.50 -12.89 -22.69
CA ALA A 117 -39.76 -13.62 -22.51
C ALA A 117 -39.77 -15.03 -23.13
N THR A 118 -38.84 -15.33 -24.05
CA THR A 118 -38.66 -16.69 -24.63
C THR A 118 -37.72 -17.58 -23.82
N LEU A 119 -37.07 -17.05 -22.79
CA LEU A 119 -36.17 -17.82 -21.94
C LEU A 119 -36.98 -18.64 -20.93
N PRO A 120 -36.50 -19.82 -20.53
CA PRO A 120 -37.20 -20.62 -19.53
C PRO A 120 -37.30 -19.86 -18.19
N LYS A 121 -38.37 -20.06 -17.43
CA LYS A 121 -38.50 -19.43 -16.11
C LYS A 121 -37.59 -20.15 -15.11
N GLY A 122 -36.49 -19.51 -14.73
CA GLY A 122 -35.56 -20.04 -13.73
C GLY A 122 -35.88 -19.61 -12.30
N ILE A 123 -35.06 -20.11 -11.37
CA ILE A 123 -35.10 -19.77 -9.93
C ILE A 123 -34.78 -18.31 -9.59
N THR A 124 -34.13 -17.57 -10.50
CA THR A 124 -33.85 -16.14 -10.33
C THR A 124 -34.25 -15.35 -11.58
N ALA A 125 -34.45 -14.04 -11.43
CA ALA A 125 -34.68 -13.14 -12.54
C ALA A 125 -33.46 -13.08 -13.49
N VAL A 126 -33.74 -12.74 -14.75
CA VAL A 126 -32.77 -12.67 -15.83
C VAL A 126 -33.02 -11.37 -16.60
N HIS A 127 -31.95 -10.63 -16.88
CA HIS A 127 -32.03 -9.34 -17.56
C HIS A 127 -31.07 -9.29 -18.75
N SER A 128 -31.25 -8.33 -19.65
CA SER A 128 -30.26 -8.08 -20.70
C SER A 128 -28.91 -7.72 -20.09
N GLY A 129 -27.82 -8.15 -20.73
CA GLY A 129 -26.46 -7.96 -20.23
C GLY A 129 -26.01 -9.03 -19.22
N TYR A 130 -26.92 -9.89 -18.73
CA TYR A 130 -26.56 -11.01 -17.87
C TYR A 130 -25.95 -12.14 -18.69
N GLY A 131 -24.98 -12.87 -18.10
CA GLY A 131 -24.25 -13.92 -18.80
C GLY A 131 -25.12 -15.04 -19.36
N CYS A 132 -26.07 -15.59 -18.58
CA CYS A 132 -26.95 -16.65 -19.09
C CYS A 132 -27.84 -16.16 -20.23
N ALA A 133 -28.39 -14.95 -20.14
CA ALA A 133 -29.16 -14.34 -21.23
C ALA A 133 -28.31 -14.16 -22.49
N THR A 134 -27.08 -13.67 -22.32
CA THR A 134 -26.10 -13.50 -23.39
C THR A 134 -25.77 -14.83 -24.07
N LEU A 135 -25.54 -15.90 -23.30
CA LEU A 135 -25.23 -17.22 -23.84
C LEU A 135 -26.42 -17.81 -24.61
N PHE A 136 -27.65 -17.70 -24.10
CA PHE A 136 -28.85 -18.07 -24.85
C PHE A 136 -28.95 -17.30 -26.16
N TRP A 137 -28.69 -16.00 -26.12
CA TRP A 137 -28.78 -15.15 -27.31
C TRP A 137 -27.74 -15.55 -28.36
N LEU A 138 -26.48 -15.76 -27.96
CA LEU A 138 -25.41 -16.21 -28.86
C LEU A 138 -25.73 -17.57 -29.47
N GLN A 139 -26.26 -18.49 -28.68
CA GLN A 139 -26.66 -19.82 -29.13
C GLN A 139 -27.79 -19.77 -30.17
N ARG A 140 -28.81 -18.95 -29.96
CA ARG A 140 -30.01 -18.88 -30.82
C ARG A 140 -29.87 -17.94 -32.03
N ASN A 141 -29.17 -16.82 -31.87
CA ASN A 141 -29.13 -15.73 -32.86
C ASN A 141 -27.74 -15.41 -33.41
N GLY A 142 -26.66 -15.87 -32.74
CA GLY A 142 -25.28 -15.57 -33.13
C GLY A 142 -24.67 -16.50 -34.20
N GLY A 143 -25.47 -17.36 -34.83
CA GLY A 143 -24.97 -18.45 -35.67
C GLY A 143 -24.44 -19.65 -34.87
N GLY A 144 -24.71 -19.69 -33.56
CA GLY A 144 -24.16 -20.66 -32.60
C GLY A 144 -22.87 -20.18 -31.96
N ILE A 145 -22.59 -20.65 -30.74
CA ILE A 145 -21.31 -20.38 -30.09
C ILE A 145 -20.22 -21.18 -30.81
N SER A 146 -19.12 -20.51 -31.17
CA SER A 146 -18.00 -21.17 -31.84
C SER A 146 -17.47 -22.34 -31.01
N ALA A 147 -17.32 -23.51 -31.65
CA ALA A 147 -16.84 -24.73 -31.00
C ALA A 147 -15.41 -24.64 -30.44
N GLN A 148 -14.67 -23.58 -30.77
CA GLN A 148 -13.34 -23.33 -30.18
C GLN A 148 -13.41 -22.88 -28.71
N PHE A 149 -14.56 -22.34 -28.27
CA PHE A 149 -14.75 -21.86 -26.91
C PHE A 149 -15.35 -22.98 -26.06
N ASP A 150 -14.70 -23.28 -24.95
CA ASP A 150 -15.10 -24.34 -24.01
C ASP A 150 -15.32 -23.79 -22.59
N ARG A 151 -15.19 -22.47 -22.40
CA ARG A 151 -15.36 -21.78 -21.12
C ARG A 151 -16.07 -20.45 -21.30
N ALA A 152 -16.85 -20.09 -20.29
CA ALA A 152 -17.44 -18.77 -20.14
C ALA A 152 -17.30 -18.25 -18.70
N GLY A 153 -17.30 -16.93 -18.54
CA GLY A 153 -17.23 -16.25 -17.24
C GLY A 153 -17.14 -14.74 -17.40
N THR A 154 -16.93 -14.01 -16.32
CA THR A 154 -16.63 -12.57 -16.40
C THR A 154 -15.18 -12.34 -16.86
N VAL A 155 -14.82 -11.09 -17.19
CA VAL A 155 -13.43 -10.72 -17.49
C VAL A 155 -12.49 -10.95 -16.29
N MET A 156 -13.02 -10.87 -15.07
CA MET A 156 -12.29 -11.16 -13.85
C MET A 156 -12.01 -12.66 -13.70
N ASP A 157 -13.00 -13.51 -13.99
CA ASP A 157 -12.85 -14.96 -13.91
C ASP A 157 -11.83 -15.45 -14.96
N LEU A 158 -11.80 -14.83 -16.15
CA LEU A 158 -10.76 -15.06 -17.16
C LEU A 158 -9.36 -14.74 -16.61
N LEU A 159 -9.20 -13.61 -15.90
CA LEU A 159 -7.92 -13.25 -15.29
C LEU A 159 -7.52 -14.24 -14.19
N VAL A 160 -8.45 -14.60 -13.29
CA VAL A 160 -8.22 -15.61 -12.24
C VAL A 160 -7.77 -16.94 -12.86
N CYS A 161 -8.48 -17.41 -13.88
CA CYS A 161 -8.15 -18.65 -14.59
C CYS A 161 -6.78 -18.58 -15.28
N SER A 162 -6.39 -17.40 -15.78
CA SER A 162 -5.08 -17.18 -16.40
C SER A 162 -3.94 -17.17 -15.38
N LEU A 163 -4.13 -16.53 -14.22
CA LEU A 163 -3.12 -16.45 -13.17
C LEU A 163 -2.87 -17.80 -12.49
N CYS A 164 -3.93 -18.60 -12.33
CA CYS A 164 -3.88 -19.88 -11.62
C CYS A 164 -3.74 -21.11 -12.53
N ASP A 165 -3.77 -20.90 -13.86
CA ASP A 165 -3.85 -21.94 -14.87
C ASP A 165 -4.91 -23.02 -14.57
N LEU A 166 -6.14 -22.58 -14.31
CA LEU A 166 -7.22 -23.49 -13.92
C LEU A 166 -7.67 -24.37 -15.09
N SER A 167 -7.95 -25.64 -14.81
CA SER A 167 -8.56 -26.58 -15.77
C SER A 167 -10.05 -26.34 -16.00
N GLU A 168 -10.73 -25.70 -15.05
CA GLU A 168 -12.13 -25.31 -15.10
C GLU A 168 -12.29 -23.82 -14.74
N CYS A 169 -13.31 -23.14 -15.27
CA CYS A 169 -13.61 -21.77 -14.85
C CYS A 169 -14.24 -21.78 -13.45
N VAL A 170 -13.75 -20.94 -12.55
CA VAL A 170 -14.29 -20.77 -11.20
C VAL A 170 -14.91 -19.37 -11.09
N MET A 171 -16.13 -19.29 -10.58
CA MET A 171 -16.90 -18.05 -10.42
C MET A 171 -17.45 -17.97 -8.99
N SER A 172 -17.49 -16.77 -8.39
CA SER A 172 -18.15 -16.61 -7.09
C SER A 172 -19.67 -16.73 -7.20
N ASP A 173 -20.32 -17.14 -6.11
CA ASP A 173 -21.77 -17.07 -5.90
C ASP A 173 -22.35 -15.68 -6.19
N GLN A 174 -21.60 -14.61 -5.89
CA GLN A 174 -21.95 -13.23 -6.23
C GLN A 174 -22.08 -13.02 -7.75
N ASN A 175 -21.05 -13.40 -8.51
CA ASN A 175 -21.05 -13.24 -9.97
C ASN A 175 -22.04 -14.22 -10.63
N ALA A 176 -22.19 -15.42 -10.10
CA ALA A 176 -23.14 -16.40 -10.62
C ALA A 176 -24.60 -15.94 -10.44
N ALA A 177 -24.96 -15.42 -9.25
CA ALA A 177 -26.28 -14.83 -9.04
C ALA A 177 -26.54 -13.66 -10.01
N SER A 178 -25.49 -12.90 -10.35
CA SER A 178 -25.56 -11.81 -11.33
C SER A 178 -25.79 -12.27 -12.78
N TRP A 179 -25.61 -13.56 -13.09
CA TRP A 179 -25.88 -14.15 -14.41
C TRP A 179 -27.30 -14.70 -14.54
N GLY A 180 -28.01 -14.87 -13.43
CA GLY A 180 -29.30 -15.55 -13.36
C GLY A 180 -29.17 -17.08 -13.43
N TYR A 181 -30.23 -17.80 -13.04
CA TYR A 181 -30.27 -19.27 -12.93
C TYR A 181 -29.25 -19.84 -11.92
N ALA A 182 -28.89 -19.10 -10.88
CA ALA A 182 -27.99 -19.56 -9.84
C ALA A 182 -28.48 -19.15 -8.46
N VAL A 183 -28.38 -20.07 -7.49
CA VAL A 183 -28.63 -19.80 -6.07
C VAL A 183 -27.53 -20.45 -5.25
N GLY A 184 -26.90 -19.64 -4.39
CA GLY A 184 -25.73 -20.08 -3.63
C GLY A 184 -24.62 -20.56 -4.56
N THR A 185 -24.21 -21.82 -4.39
CA THR A 185 -23.13 -22.45 -5.17
C THR A 185 -23.63 -23.42 -6.24
N ALA A 186 -24.90 -23.33 -6.64
CA ALA A 186 -25.50 -24.21 -7.63
C ALA A 186 -26.18 -23.44 -8.77
N TRP A 187 -26.01 -23.94 -10.00
CA TRP A 187 -26.81 -23.56 -11.16
C TRP A 187 -28.14 -24.32 -11.15
N ASP A 188 -29.17 -23.71 -11.72
CA ASP A 188 -30.48 -24.32 -12.02
C ASP A 188 -30.36 -25.31 -13.20
N MET A 189 -29.67 -26.42 -12.95
CA MET A 189 -29.35 -27.40 -13.98
C MET A 189 -30.59 -28.09 -14.53
N GLU A 190 -31.67 -28.20 -13.76
CA GLU A 190 -32.95 -28.74 -14.23
C GLU A 190 -33.52 -27.89 -15.35
N THR A 191 -33.62 -26.58 -15.14
CA THR A 191 -34.12 -25.63 -16.13
C THR A 191 -33.18 -25.49 -17.31
N LEU A 192 -31.87 -25.35 -17.06
CA LEU A 192 -30.88 -25.10 -18.11
C LEU A 192 -30.68 -26.33 -19.01
N SER A 193 -30.53 -27.53 -18.43
CA SER A 193 -30.32 -28.76 -19.22
C SER A 193 -31.57 -29.22 -19.98
N GLY A 194 -32.76 -28.83 -19.50
CA GLY A 194 -34.02 -29.04 -20.20
C GLY A 194 -34.27 -28.07 -21.37
N SER A 195 -33.36 -27.12 -21.59
CA SER A 195 -33.43 -26.11 -22.65
C SER A 195 -32.30 -26.28 -23.67
N ASP A 196 -32.22 -25.38 -24.66
CA ASP A 196 -31.13 -25.32 -25.63
C ASP A 196 -29.88 -24.58 -25.12
N PHE A 197 -29.75 -24.40 -23.79
CA PHE A 197 -28.63 -23.70 -23.18
C PHE A 197 -27.31 -24.48 -23.30
N PRO A 198 -26.18 -23.81 -23.59
CA PRO A 198 -24.85 -24.45 -23.66
C PRO A 198 -24.27 -24.72 -22.26
N THR A 199 -24.80 -25.71 -21.55
CA THR A 199 -24.45 -26.01 -20.14
C THR A 199 -22.97 -26.34 -19.91
N HIS A 200 -22.27 -26.87 -20.91
CA HIS A 200 -20.83 -27.18 -20.84
C HIS A 200 -19.94 -25.94 -20.63
N LEU A 201 -20.44 -24.73 -20.91
CA LEU A 201 -19.70 -23.47 -20.71
C LEU A 201 -19.82 -22.91 -19.29
N LEU A 202 -20.70 -23.47 -18.45
CA LEU A 202 -20.97 -22.92 -17.13
C LEU A 202 -19.73 -23.03 -16.22
N PRO A 203 -19.33 -21.93 -15.57
CA PRO A 203 -18.31 -21.97 -14.54
C PRO A 203 -18.75 -22.80 -13.33
N LYS A 204 -17.80 -23.33 -12.59
CA LYS A 204 -18.04 -23.89 -11.26
C LYS A 204 -18.23 -22.75 -10.25
N ILE A 205 -19.37 -22.75 -9.56
CA ILE A 205 -19.67 -21.74 -8.56
C ILE A 205 -19.00 -22.11 -7.23
N VAL A 206 -18.33 -21.13 -6.61
CA VAL A 206 -17.74 -21.24 -5.27
C VAL A 206 -18.18 -20.07 -4.39
N PRO A 207 -18.16 -20.20 -3.05
CA PRO A 207 -18.45 -19.07 -2.17
C PRO A 207 -17.42 -17.94 -2.36
N ALA A 208 -17.87 -16.69 -2.28
CA ALA A 208 -16.98 -15.54 -2.26
C ALA A 208 -15.90 -15.69 -1.15
N GLY A 209 -14.63 -15.57 -1.54
CA GLY A 209 -13.47 -15.76 -0.66
C GLY A 209 -12.85 -17.16 -0.71
N ALA A 210 -13.40 -18.08 -1.51
CA ALA A 210 -12.71 -19.32 -1.83
C ALA A 210 -11.38 -19.04 -2.56
N ILE A 211 -10.35 -19.83 -2.25
CA ILE A 211 -9.10 -19.82 -3.02
C ILE A 211 -9.40 -20.50 -4.37
N ALA A 212 -9.39 -19.72 -5.46
CA ALA A 212 -9.58 -20.27 -6.80
C ALA A 212 -8.36 -21.08 -7.24
N GLY A 213 -7.17 -20.64 -6.87
CA GLY A 213 -5.92 -21.35 -7.12
C GLY A 213 -4.72 -20.65 -6.52
N ARG A 214 -3.52 -21.05 -6.97
CA ARG A 214 -2.27 -20.37 -6.64
C ARG A 214 -1.67 -19.78 -7.90
N LEU A 215 -1.03 -18.63 -7.75
CA LEU A 215 -0.30 -17.99 -8.83
C LEU A 215 0.77 -18.96 -9.36
N GLN A 216 0.69 -19.37 -10.63
CA GLN A 216 1.52 -20.47 -11.13
C GLN A 216 2.97 -20.07 -11.42
N ARG A 217 3.20 -18.78 -11.69
CA ARG A 217 4.50 -18.22 -12.07
C ARG A 217 4.64 -16.82 -11.52
N GLU A 218 5.86 -16.34 -11.49
CA GLU A 218 6.10 -14.95 -11.14
C GLU A 218 5.29 -14.00 -12.05
N TRP A 219 4.62 -13.02 -11.45
CA TRP A 219 3.78 -12.07 -12.17
C TRP A 219 4.09 -10.66 -11.69
N PHE A 220 4.78 -9.84 -12.50
CA PHE A 220 5.25 -8.50 -12.10
C PHE A 220 6.05 -8.51 -10.78
N ASN A 221 7.00 -9.45 -10.65
CA ASN A 221 7.78 -9.73 -9.43
C ASN A 221 6.98 -10.26 -8.23
N ILE A 222 5.68 -10.54 -8.38
CA ILE A 222 4.91 -11.25 -7.36
C ILE A 222 5.31 -12.73 -7.41
N ARG A 223 5.79 -13.26 -6.29
CA ARG A 223 6.25 -14.66 -6.18
C ARG A 223 5.14 -15.65 -6.55
N ALA A 224 5.52 -16.70 -7.30
CA ALA A 224 4.64 -17.83 -7.55
C ALA A 224 4.22 -18.52 -6.23
N GLY A 225 3.10 -19.23 -6.27
CA GLY A 225 2.57 -20.02 -5.17
C GLY A 225 1.67 -19.27 -4.20
N ILE A 226 1.50 -17.94 -4.32
CA ILE A 226 0.58 -17.20 -3.46
C ILE A 226 -0.88 -17.48 -3.80
N PRO A 227 -1.82 -17.44 -2.83
CA PRO A 227 -3.24 -17.62 -3.07
C PRO A 227 -3.81 -16.50 -3.96
N VAL A 228 -4.60 -16.92 -4.94
CA VAL A 228 -5.49 -16.05 -5.71
C VAL A 228 -6.92 -16.48 -5.41
N PHE A 229 -7.71 -15.55 -4.91
CA PHE A 229 -9.10 -15.80 -4.52
C PHE A 229 -10.03 -15.69 -5.73
N CYS A 230 -11.18 -16.37 -5.68
CA CYS A 230 -12.22 -16.25 -6.71
C CYS A 230 -12.66 -14.78 -6.84
N ALA A 231 -12.95 -14.34 -8.07
CA ALA A 231 -13.34 -12.95 -8.31
C ALA A 231 -14.66 -12.62 -7.61
N ILE A 232 -14.77 -11.39 -7.10
CA ILE A 232 -15.95 -10.88 -6.39
C ILE A 232 -16.55 -9.68 -7.12
N GLY A 233 -17.80 -9.33 -6.81
CA GLY A 233 -18.45 -8.17 -7.43
C GLY A 233 -17.86 -6.84 -6.95
N ASP A 234 -17.80 -5.83 -7.83
CA ASP A 234 -17.33 -4.48 -7.52
C ASP A 234 -18.12 -3.78 -6.41
N LEU A 235 -19.45 -3.93 -6.42
CA LEU A 235 -20.34 -3.36 -5.41
C LEU A 235 -20.10 -4.01 -4.04
N GLN A 236 -20.05 -5.34 -4.00
CA GLN A 236 -19.78 -6.08 -2.77
C GLN A 236 -18.40 -5.71 -2.21
N ALA A 237 -17.38 -5.68 -3.07
CA ALA A 237 -16.03 -5.29 -2.67
C ALA A 237 -16.00 -3.85 -2.11
N THR A 238 -16.61 -2.89 -2.81
CA THR A 238 -16.65 -1.48 -2.38
C THR A 238 -17.31 -1.31 -1.01
N ALA A 239 -18.38 -2.05 -0.73
CA ALA A 239 -19.13 -1.97 0.52
C ALA A 239 -18.43 -2.69 1.70
N TYR A 240 -17.63 -3.72 1.42
CA TYR A 240 -17.02 -4.60 2.43
C TYR A 240 -16.33 -3.89 3.60
N PRO A 241 -15.47 -2.88 3.39
CA PRO A 241 -14.71 -2.27 4.49
C PRO A 241 -15.57 -1.42 5.43
N HIS A 242 -16.79 -1.06 5.02
CA HIS A 242 -17.57 0.02 5.60
C HIS A 242 -18.88 -0.44 6.22
N LEU A 243 -19.41 -1.58 5.78
CA LEU A 243 -20.66 -2.12 6.29
C LEU A 243 -20.45 -2.87 7.61
N THR A 244 -21.37 -2.62 8.55
CA THR A 244 -21.56 -3.36 9.79
C THR A 244 -23.07 -3.58 9.97
N SER A 245 -23.51 -4.27 11.02
CA SER A 245 -24.95 -4.51 11.24
C SER A 245 -25.78 -3.25 11.47
N THR A 246 -25.16 -2.08 11.69
CA THR A 246 -25.86 -0.81 11.93
C THR A 246 -25.58 0.24 10.84
N LYS A 247 -24.86 -0.14 9.78
CA LYS A 247 -24.40 0.79 8.74
C LYS A 247 -25.00 0.44 7.38
N ALA A 248 -25.48 1.47 6.68
CA ALA A 248 -25.70 1.46 5.24
C ALA A 248 -24.63 2.31 4.55
N MET A 249 -24.39 2.08 3.27
CA MET A 249 -23.46 2.86 2.46
C MET A 249 -24.19 3.51 1.29
N LEU A 250 -24.07 4.83 1.17
CA LEU A 250 -24.55 5.62 0.05
C LEU A 250 -23.36 6.06 -0.80
N ASN A 251 -23.28 5.53 -2.01
CA ASN A 251 -22.26 5.88 -2.99
C ASN A 251 -22.89 6.72 -4.10
N LEU A 252 -22.39 7.94 -4.32
CA LEU A 252 -22.89 8.83 -5.37
C LEU A 252 -21.77 9.14 -6.38
N GLY A 253 -21.87 8.56 -7.57
CA GLY A 253 -20.97 8.77 -8.70
C GLY A 253 -21.76 9.29 -9.91
N THR A 254 -21.50 8.73 -11.09
CA THR A 254 -22.32 8.96 -12.28
C THR A 254 -23.78 8.57 -12.02
N SER A 255 -23.97 7.39 -11.41
CA SER A 255 -25.23 6.87 -10.85
C SER A 255 -25.21 6.97 -9.32
N ALA A 256 -26.26 6.50 -8.63
CA ALA A 256 -26.32 6.52 -7.17
C ALA A 256 -26.80 5.18 -6.61
N GLN A 257 -26.21 4.76 -5.49
CA GLN A 257 -26.50 3.47 -4.84
C GLN A 257 -26.63 3.67 -3.33
N LEU A 258 -27.60 3.00 -2.72
CA LEU A 258 -27.70 2.82 -1.27
C LEU A 258 -27.79 1.32 -0.96
N CYS A 259 -26.92 0.83 -0.08
CA CYS A 259 -26.91 -0.59 0.27
C CYS A 259 -26.60 -0.87 1.75
N PHE A 260 -27.03 -2.01 2.25
CA PHE A 260 -26.64 -2.54 3.56
C PHE A 260 -26.65 -4.07 3.58
N ALA A 261 -25.92 -4.65 4.54
CA ALA A 261 -25.83 -6.10 4.70
C ALA A 261 -26.98 -6.62 5.56
N ASP A 262 -27.87 -7.41 4.98
CA ASP A 262 -28.95 -8.13 5.66
C ASP A 262 -28.46 -9.49 6.17
N LYS A 263 -28.55 -9.70 7.48
CA LYS A 263 -28.13 -10.94 8.18
C LYS A 263 -29.29 -11.89 8.48
N ASN A 264 -30.52 -11.57 8.11
CA ASN A 264 -31.70 -12.31 8.54
C ASN A 264 -31.98 -13.61 7.76
N ASP A 265 -31.00 -14.23 7.09
CA ASP A 265 -31.08 -15.57 6.47
C ASP A 265 -32.37 -15.85 5.65
N GLY A 266 -33.02 -14.82 5.10
CA GLY A 266 -34.32 -14.95 4.44
C GLY A 266 -35.47 -15.45 5.34
N LYS A 267 -35.35 -15.34 6.68
CA LYS A 267 -36.38 -15.76 7.64
C LYS A 267 -37.51 -14.76 7.84
N SER A 268 -37.36 -13.50 7.42
CA SER A 268 -38.50 -12.60 7.29
C SER A 268 -39.15 -12.86 5.94
N GLY A 269 -40.33 -13.48 5.95
CA GLY A 269 -41.20 -13.65 4.78
C GLY A 269 -41.79 -12.35 4.25
N ASP A 270 -41.08 -11.23 4.40
CA ASP A 270 -41.46 -9.95 3.83
C ASP A 270 -40.99 -9.93 2.37
N GLU A 271 -41.93 -9.84 1.43
CA GLU A 271 -41.62 -9.57 0.04
C GLU A 271 -40.75 -8.31 -0.03
N LEU A 272 -39.54 -8.45 -0.57
CA LEU A 272 -38.67 -7.31 -0.82
C LEU A 272 -39.40 -6.33 -1.74
N LEU A 273 -39.20 -5.03 -1.51
CA LEU A 273 -39.71 -4.00 -2.40
C LEU A 273 -39.23 -4.28 -3.83
N PRO A 274 -40.09 -4.17 -4.87
CA PRO A 274 -39.70 -4.42 -6.25
C PRO A 274 -38.51 -3.59 -6.77
N SER A 275 -38.21 -2.48 -6.08
CA SER A 275 -37.11 -1.55 -6.35
C SER A 275 -35.79 -1.90 -5.68
N VAL A 276 -35.73 -2.99 -4.90
CA VAL A 276 -34.54 -3.40 -4.12
C VAL A 276 -34.03 -4.74 -4.64
N ASP A 277 -32.79 -4.73 -5.10
CA ASP A 277 -32.09 -5.94 -5.47
C ASP A 277 -31.42 -6.57 -4.24
N ALA A 278 -31.41 -7.90 -4.18
CA ALA A 278 -30.72 -8.67 -3.15
C ALA A 278 -29.65 -9.55 -3.79
N PHE A 279 -28.39 -9.25 -3.49
CA PHE A 279 -27.25 -10.03 -3.99
C PHE A 279 -26.64 -10.87 -2.87
N PRO A 280 -26.06 -12.05 -3.19
CA PRO A 280 -25.17 -12.72 -2.26
C PRO A 280 -24.06 -11.76 -1.77
N TYR A 281 -23.78 -11.82 -0.47
CA TYR A 281 -22.75 -11.05 0.19
C TYR A 281 -21.89 -11.96 1.07
N PHE A 282 -20.87 -11.40 1.72
CA PHE A 282 -19.92 -12.20 2.49
C PHE A 282 -20.58 -12.85 3.71
N HIS A 283 -20.04 -13.99 4.17
CA HIS A 283 -20.49 -14.70 5.37
C HIS A 283 -21.97 -15.11 5.32
N ASN A 284 -22.43 -15.61 4.17
CA ASN A 284 -23.81 -16.05 3.92
C ASN A 284 -24.87 -14.96 4.17
N SER A 285 -24.51 -13.68 4.13
CA SER A 285 -25.47 -12.58 4.20
C SER A 285 -25.88 -12.12 2.81
N ARG A 286 -26.88 -11.24 2.73
CA ARG A 286 -27.31 -10.61 1.48
C ARG A 286 -27.00 -9.12 1.51
N LEU A 287 -26.64 -8.56 0.36
CA LEU A 287 -26.52 -7.13 0.19
C LEU A 287 -27.82 -6.64 -0.44
N LEU A 288 -28.61 -5.87 0.32
CA LEU A 288 -29.79 -5.19 -0.19
C LEU A 288 -29.37 -3.87 -0.81
N VAL A 289 -29.81 -3.61 -2.05
CA VAL A 289 -29.32 -2.50 -2.86
C VAL A 289 -30.48 -1.77 -3.52
N ALA A 290 -30.56 -0.47 -3.29
CA ALA A 290 -31.26 0.46 -4.17
C ALA A 290 -30.24 1.06 -5.15
N ALA A 291 -30.39 0.76 -6.43
CA ALA A 291 -29.50 1.22 -7.50
C ALA A 291 -30.24 2.15 -8.47
N SER A 292 -30.01 3.45 -8.32
CA SER A 292 -30.54 4.50 -9.17
C SER A 292 -29.67 4.69 -10.41
N LEU A 293 -30.27 4.74 -11.60
CA LEU A 293 -29.56 5.16 -12.83
C LEU A 293 -29.22 6.66 -12.82
N ASN A 294 -29.84 7.40 -11.90
CA ASN A 294 -29.78 8.86 -11.80
C ASN A 294 -28.92 9.27 -10.60
N GLY A 295 -27.82 9.94 -10.88
CA GLY A 295 -26.86 10.44 -9.90
C GLY A 295 -26.21 11.74 -10.38
N GLY A 296 -24.88 11.79 -10.40
CA GLY A 296 -24.12 12.93 -10.93
C GLY A 296 -24.39 13.21 -12.42
N ASN A 297 -24.79 12.20 -13.20
CA ASN A 297 -25.14 12.36 -14.62
C ASN A 297 -26.33 13.32 -14.85
N VAL A 298 -27.28 13.40 -13.92
CA VAL A 298 -28.41 14.33 -14.01
C VAL A 298 -27.94 15.78 -13.82
N VAL A 299 -27.05 16.00 -12.84
CA VAL A 299 -26.44 17.31 -12.59
C VAL A 299 -25.57 17.74 -13.77
N GLU A 300 -24.79 16.81 -14.32
CA GLU A 300 -23.96 17.07 -15.50
C GLU A 300 -24.81 17.40 -16.73
N CYS A 301 -25.91 16.66 -16.98
CA CYS A 301 -26.83 16.96 -18.07
C CYS A 301 -27.42 18.36 -17.92
N PHE A 302 -27.88 18.71 -16.72
CA PHE A 302 -28.40 20.04 -16.42
C PHE A 302 -27.36 21.14 -16.70
N ILE A 303 -26.11 20.95 -16.27
CA ILE A 303 -25.00 21.88 -16.52
C ILE A 303 -24.74 22.05 -18.02
N LYS A 304 -24.69 20.94 -18.79
CA LYS A 304 -24.51 20.99 -20.24
C LYS A 304 -25.65 21.75 -20.92
N THR A 305 -26.89 21.55 -20.48
CA THR A 305 -28.05 22.31 -20.98
C THR A 305 -27.93 23.80 -20.66
N LEU A 306 -27.55 24.17 -19.43
CA LEU A 306 -27.33 25.57 -19.06
C LEU A 306 -26.26 26.24 -19.91
N MET A 307 -25.15 25.53 -20.18
CA MET A 307 -24.08 26.03 -21.04
C MET A 307 -24.57 26.28 -22.46
N GLN A 308 -25.34 25.34 -23.02
CA GLN A 308 -25.92 25.47 -24.36
C GLN A 308 -26.87 26.66 -24.45
N TRP A 309 -27.79 26.82 -23.49
CA TRP A 309 -28.72 27.95 -23.47
C TRP A 309 -28.03 29.29 -23.24
N SER A 310 -27.04 29.33 -22.34
CA SER A 310 -26.25 30.54 -22.10
C SER A 310 -25.53 31.00 -23.37
N GLN A 311 -24.97 30.07 -24.14
CA GLN A 311 -24.35 30.37 -25.44
C GLN A 311 -25.35 30.96 -26.43
N GLN A 312 -26.53 30.33 -26.55
CA GLN A 312 -27.58 30.75 -27.48
C GLN A 312 -28.15 32.13 -27.13
N LEU A 313 -28.33 32.42 -25.84
CA LEU A 313 -28.93 33.67 -25.35
C LEU A 313 -27.93 34.84 -25.36
N THR A 314 -26.67 34.60 -25.00
CA THR A 314 -25.68 35.69 -24.84
C THR A 314 -24.85 35.96 -26.09
N LYS A 315 -24.82 35.02 -27.06
CA LYS A 315 -23.94 35.05 -28.24
C LYS A 315 -22.46 35.26 -27.89
N SER A 316 -22.06 34.94 -26.66
CA SER A 316 -20.70 35.11 -26.15
C SER A 316 -19.99 33.75 -26.04
N ASN A 317 -18.67 33.76 -25.84
CA ASN A 317 -17.93 32.52 -25.60
C ASN A 317 -18.39 31.88 -24.29
N SER A 318 -18.83 30.62 -24.35
CA SER A 318 -19.26 29.89 -23.16
C SER A 318 -18.10 29.71 -22.18
N PRO A 319 -18.34 29.86 -20.86
CA PRO A 319 -17.36 29.50 -19.84
C PRO A 319 -16.99 28.01 -19.96
N SER A 320 -15.80 27.64 -19.48
CA SER A 320 -15.41 26.23 -19.44
C SER A 320 -16.34 25.43 -18.53
N ILE A 321 -16.53 24.14 -18.81
CA ILE A 321 -17.42 23.28 -18.02
C ILE A 321 -17.00 23.25 -16.54
N GLU A 322 -15.69 23.29 -16.26
CA GLU A 322 -15.13 23.33 -14.91
C GLU A 322 -15.49 24.63 -14.18
N GLN A 323 -15.52 25.77 -14.89
CA GLN A 323 -15.96 27.02 -14.31
C GLN A 323 -17.44 26.98 -13.95
N VAL A 324 -18.28 26.36 -14.79
CA VAL A 324 -19.71 26.23 -14.51
C VAL A 324 -19.95 25.29 -13.33
N PHE A 325 -19.23 24.17 -13.25
CA PHE A 325 -19.25 23.28 -12.09
C PHE A 325 -18.88 24.03 -10.80
N ARG A 326 -17.81 24.83 -10.80
CA ARG A 326 -17.46 25.68 -9.64
C ARG A 326 -18.59 26.63 -9.24
N ASN A 327 -19.21 27.29 -10.21
CA ASN A 327 -20.31 28.20 -9.93
C ASN A 327 -21.53 27.46 -9.33
N VAL A 328 -21.83 26.26 -9.81
CA VAL A 328 -22.89 25.40 -9.25
C VAL A 328 -22.55 24.97 -7.82
N GLU A 329 -21.32 24.56 -7.55
CA GLU A 329 -20.88 24.23 -6.19
C GLU A 329 -20.96 25.44 -5.25
N GLU A 330 -20.60 26.64 -5.73
CA GLU A 330 -20.74 27.88 -4.96
C GLU A 330 -22.21 28.22 -4.64
N LEU A 331 -23.13 27.97 -5.58
CA LEU A 331 -24.57 28.16 -5.35
C LEU A 331 -25.10 27.16 -4.32
N LEU A 332 -24.71 25.89 -4.41
CA LEU A 332 -25.10 24.81 -3.48
C LEU A 332 -24.46 24.95 -2.09
N THR A 333 -23.42 25.76 -1.94
CA THR A 333 -22.78 26.00 -0.63
C THR A 333 -23.47 27.12 0.16
N LYS A 334 -24.21 27.99 -0.51
CA LYS A 334 -24.93 29.11 0.11
C LYS A 334 -26.35 28.67 0.42
N ASP A 335 -26.90 29.14 1.54
CA ASP A 335 -28.32 28.96 1.81
C ASP A 335 -29.16 29.56 0.66
N PRO A 336 -30.25 28.89 0.24
CA PRO A 336 -31.11 29.41 -0.81
C PRO A 336 -31.65 30.78 -0.39
N PRO A 337 -31.58 31.81 -1.26
CA PRO A 337 -31.82 33.21 -0.91
C PRO A 337 -33.25 33.49 -0.40
N ASN A 338 -34.20 32.55 -0.52
CA ASN A 338 -35.60 32.66 -0.11
C ASN A 338 -36.07 31.50 0.80
N ALA A 339 -35.27 31.05 1.77
CA ALA A 339 -35.67 29.98 2.71
C ALA A 339 -36.99 30.23 3.48
N SER A 340 -37.54 31.46 3.48
CA SER A 340 -38.81 31.82 4.13
C SER A 340 -40.03 31.88 3.19
N ALA A 341 -39.90 31.64 1.89
CA ALA A 341 -41.01 31.58 0.95
C ALA A 341 -41.08 30.17 0.34
N THR A 342 -42.03 29.36 0.81
CA THR A 342 -42.24 27.98 0.33
C THR A 342 -42.57 27.96 -1.16
N SER A 343 -41.58 27.74 -2.02
CA SER A 343 -41.86 27.29 -3.37
C SER A 343 -42.32 25.83 -3.30
N ASN A 344 -43.50 25.55 -3.87
CA ASN A 344 -44.13 24.23 -3.79
C ASN A 344 -43.82 23.36 -5.02
N PHE A 345 -42.69 23.60 -5.71
CA PHE A 345 -42.33 22.79 -6.87
C PHE A 345 -41.53 21.56 -6.45
N ARG A 346 -41.64 20.49 -7.23
CA ARG A 346 -40.93 19.22 -7.03
C ARG A 346 -40.12 18.89 -8.27
N VAL A 347 -38.90 18.41 -8.07
CA VAL A 347 -38.06 17.85 -9.12
C VAL A 347 -38.15 16.32 -9.05
N VAL A 348 -38.43 15.68 -10.18
CA VAL A 348 -38.32 14.22 -10.35
C VAL A 348 -37.07 13.98 -11.20
N PRO A 349 -36.00 13.37 -10.66
CA PRO A 349 -34.68 13.38 -11.29
C PRO A 349 -34.45 12.19 -12.23
N THR A 350 -35.48 11.42 -12.58
CA THR A 350 -35.38 10.16 -13.35
C THR A 350 -35.17 10.38 -14.85
N LEU A 351 -34.13 11.12 -15.21
CA LEU A 351 -33.81 11.50 -16.59
C LEU A 351 -33.47 10.29 -17.46
N PHE A 352 -32.89 9.26 -16.86
CA PHE A 352 -32.46 8.03 -17.53
C PHE A 352 -33.40 6.84 -17.24
N GLY A 353 -34.61 7.10 -16.74
CA GLY A 353 -35.50 6.07 -16.20
C GLY A 353 -34.94 5.43 -14.93
N GLU A 354 -35.55 4.34 -14.47
CA GLU A 354 -35.02 3.51 -13.38
C GLU A 354 -35.01 2.03 -13.76
N ARG A 355 -34.20 1.23 -13.07
CA ARG A 355 -34.08 -0.21 -13.36
C ARG A 355 -35.40 -0.96 -13.17
N HIS A 356 -36.15 -0.60 -12.14
CA HIS A 356 -37.45 -1.19 -11.82
C HIS A 356 -38.61 -0.50 -12.55
N ASP A 357 -38.39 0.70 -13.12
CA ASP A 357 -39.37 1.45 -13.90
C ASP A 357 -38.67 2.23 -15.02
N SER A 358 -38.43 1.54 -16.13
CA SER A 358 -37.74 2.11 -17.29
C SER A 358 -38.56 3.18 -18.03
N ALA A 359 -39.86 3.27 -17.75
CA ALA A 359 -40.75 4.26 -18.34
C ALA A 359 -40.77 5.58 -17.56
N SER A 360 -40.13 5.64 -16.38
CA SER A 360 -40.04 6.85 -15.58
C SER A 360 -39.30 7.97 -16.34
N CYS A 361 -39.83 9.19 -16.24
CA CYS A 361 -39.32 10.37 -16.94
C CYS A 361 -39.06 11.51 -15.95
N ALA A 362 -37.96 12.24 -16.17
CA ALA A 362 -37.69 13.45 -15.41
C ALA A 362 -38.80 14.50 -15.61
N SER A 363 -39.14 15.20 -14.53
CA SER A 363 -40.13 16.28 -14.59
C SER A 363 -39.91 17.32 -13.50
N VAL A 364 -40.39 18.54 -13.77
CA VAL A 364 -40.49 19.61 -12.77
C VAL A 364 -41.95 19.96 -12.62
N ILE A 365 -42.51 19.68 -11.44
CA ILE A 365 -43.95 19.76 -11.18
C ILE A 365 -44.22 20.96 -10.28
N GLY A 366 -45.29 21.72 -10.54
CA GLY A 366 -45.74 22.78 -9.64
C GLY A 366 -45.17 24.18 -9.91
N LEU A 367 -44.63 24.42 -11.12
CA LEU A 367 -44.20 25.76 -11.55
C LEU A 367 -45.40 26.71 -11.73
N LYS A 368 -45.31 27.92 -11.18
CA LYS A 368 -46.34 28.97 -11.31
C LYS A 368 -45.76 30.23 -11.96
N SER A 369 -46.53 30.86 -12.85
CA SER A 369 -46.13 32.00 -13.70
C SER A 369 -45.66 33.26 -12.94
N GLY A 370 -45.88 33.35 -11.63
CA GLY A 370 -45.44 34.48 -10.78
C GLY A 370 -44.44 34.11 -9.67
N SER A 371 -43.98 32.85 -9.61
CA SER A 371 -43.07 32.34 -8.58
C SER A 371 -42.18 31.25 -9.15
N LEU A 372 -41.48 31.55 -10.25
CA LEU A 372 -40.49 30.64 -10.81
C LEU A 372 -39.30 30.53 -9.84
N PRO A 373 -38.81 29.31 -9.58
CA PRO A 373 -37.67 29.12 -8.71
C PRO A 373 -36.42 29.74 -9.33
N ASP A 374 -35.58 30.32 -8.49
CA ASP A 374 -34.25 30.71 -8.94
C ASP A 374 -33.36 29.48 -9.15
N LEU A 375 -32.21 29.70 -9.79
CA LEU A 375 -31.28 28.62 -10.11
C LEU A 375 -30.73 27.92 -8.86
N SER A 376 -30.50 28.65 -7.77
CA SER A 376 -30.00 28.08 -6.51
C SER A 376 -31.05 27.18 -5.89
N GLU A 377 -32.30 27.64 -5.83
CA GLU A 377 -33.42 26.88 -5.29
C GLU A 377 -33.68 25.59 -6.10
N PHE A 378 -33.63 25.68 -7.42
CA PHE A 378 -33.73 24.50 -8.29
C PHE A 378 -32.61 23.49 -8.05
N LEU A 379 -31.35 23.94 -7.96
CA LEU A 379 -30.20 23.07 -7.73
C LEU A 379 -30.28 22.34 -6.39
N HIS A 380 -30.69 23.03 -5.32
CA HIS A 380 -30.91 22.41 -4.01
C HIS A 380 -32.01 21.35 -4.06
N LYS A 381 -33.13 21.62 -4.73
CA LYS A 381 -34.19 20.62 -4.90
C LYS A 381 -33.80 19.47 -5.82
N LEU A 382 -32.98 19.70 -6.83
CA LEU A 382 -32.45 18.61 -7.65
C LEU A 382 -31.58 17.64 -6.83
N VAL A 383 -30.67 18.17 -6.02
CA VAL A 383 -29.80 17.40 -5.12
C VAL A 383 -30.63 16.62 -4.08
N GLU A 384 -31.59 17.29 -3.44
CA GLU A 384 -32.51 16.65 -2.49
C GLU A 384 -33.33 15.54 -3.15
N SER A 385 -33.85 15.78 -4.35
CA SER A 385 -34.63 14.81 -5.11
C SER A 385 -33.82 13.59 -5.53
N LEU A 386 -32.52 13.72 -5.84
CA LEU A 386 -31.66 12.56 -6.12
C LEU A 386 -31.56 11.62 -4.92
N VAL A 387 -31.46 12.17 -3.71
CA VAL A 387 -31.44 11.38 -2.47
C VAL A 387 -32.84 10.85 -2.14
N ALA A 388 -33.89 11.64 -2.38
CA ALA A 388 -35.28 11.22 -2.20
C ALA A 388 -35.66 10.06 -3.11
N ASN A 389 -35.10 10.01 -4.33
CA ASN A 389 -35.28 8.90 -5.26
C ASN A 389 -34.72 7.59 -4.69
N LEU A 390 -33.53 7.62 -4.07
CA LEU A 390 -33.01 6.46 -3.34
C LEU A 390 -33.92 6.07 -2.16
N ASN A 391 -34.45 7.05 -1.42
CA ASN A 391 -35.38 6.77 -0.31
C ASN A 391 -36.72 6.21 -0.78
N SER A 392 -37.19 6.55 -1.98
CA SER A 392 -38.37 5.87 -2.54
C SER A 392 -38.11 4.42 -2.90
N MET A 393 -36.86 4.05 -3.23
CA MET A 393 -36.48 2.67 -3.52
C MET A 393 -36.20 1.87 -2.25
N LEU A 394 -35.47 2.46 -1.30
CA LEU A 394 -35.11 1.89 -0.01
C LEU A 394 -35.43 2.89 1.12
N PRO A 395 -36.67 2.86 1.64
CA PRO A 395 -37.14 3.83 2.61
C PRO A 395 -36.41 3.79 3.95
N ARG A 396 -36.32 4.94 4.62
CA ARG A 396 -35.83 5.06 6.02
C ARG A 396 -36.48 4.03 6.96
N THR A 397 -37.77 3.75 6.80
CA THR A 397 -38.47 2.76 7.64
C THR A 397 -37.91 1.34 7.50
N VAL A 398 -37.39 0.98 6.32
CA VAL A 398 -36.71 -0.30 6.08
C VAL A 398 -35.32 -0.30 6.74
N LEU A 399 -34.60 0.83 6.69
CA LEU A 399 -33.34 0.98 7.40
C LEU A 399 -33.53 0.83 8.91
N ASP A 400 -34.56 1.47 9.47
CA ASP A 400 -34.91 1.39 10.89
C ASP A 400 -35.28 -0.03 11.32
N SER A 401 -36.08 -0.75 10.51
CA SER A 401 -36.46 -2.13 10.82
C SER A 401 -35.28 -3.10 10.83
N HIS A 402 -34.18 -2.75 10.15
CA HIS A 402 -32.93 -3.52 10.13
C HIS A 402 -31.88 -2.96 11.09
N GLY A 403 -32.23 -2.00 11.94
CA GLY A 403 -31.34 -1.44 12.96
C GLY A 403 -30.21 -0.56 12.39
N ILE A 404 -30.39 -0.02 11.19
CA ILE A 404 -29.42 0.87 10.55
C ILE A 404 -29.55 2.28 11.14
N THR A 405 -28.50 2.73 11.80
CA THR A 405 -28.44 4.06 12.45
C THR A 405 -27.49 5.02 11.75
N THR A 406 -26.62 4.49 10.88
CA THR A 406 -25.52 5.24 10.27
C THR A 406 -25.51 5.04 8.76
N ILE A 407 -25.39 6.13 8.01
CA ILE A 407 -25.14 6.12 6.56
C ILE A 407 -23.71 6.58 6.29
N VAL A 408 -22.92 5.68 5.70
CA VAL A 408 -21.56 5.93 5.24
C VAL A 408 -21.61 6.51 3.83
N LEU A 409 -21.05 7.70 3.66
CA LEU A 409 -21.08 8.47 2.41
C LEU A 409 -19.77 8.30 1.63
N ALA A 410 -19.91 8.04 0.33
CA ALA A 410 -18.80 7.88 -0.61
C ALA A 410 -19.04 8.64 -1.93
N GLY A 411 -17.94 8.96 -2.62
CA GLY A 411 -17.97 9.74 -3.86
C GLY A 411 -18.51 11.15 -3.62
N GLN A 412 -19.34 11.64 -4.52
CA GLN A 412 -19.93 12.98 -4.42
C GLN A 412 -20.87 13.15 -3.21
N ALA A 413 -21.33 12.06 -2.59
CA ALA A 413 -22.21 12.11 -1.43
C ALA A 413 -21.57 12.82 -0.21
N ILE A 414 -20.23 12.87 -0.14
CA ILE A 414 -19.50 13.53 0.95
C ILE A 414 -19.59 15.05 0.91
N LYS A 415 -20.10 15.63 -0.19
CA LYS A 415 -20.20 17.08 -0.33
C LYS A 415 -21.27 17.63 0.62
N PRO A 416 -21.08 18.83 1.21
CA PRO A 416 -21.98 19.36 2.24
C PRO A 416 -23.46 19.39 1.86
N TRP A 417 -23.78 19.75 0.61
CA TRP A 417 -25.17 19.79 0.13
C TRP A 417 -25.82 18.41 0.01
N TYR A 418 -25.08 17.37 -0.37
CA TYR A 418 -25.59 16.00 -0.35
C TYR A 418 -25.74 15.48 1.08
N MET A 419 -24.79 15.78 1.98
CA MET A 419 -24.95 15.46 3.40
C MET A 419 -26.21 16.09 3.99
N ASN A 420 -26.48 17.35 3.64
CA ASN A 420 -27.70 18.04 4.06
C ASN A 420 -28.95 17.38 3.47
N ALA A 421 -28.94 17.06 2.17
CA ALA A 421 -30.02 16.34 1.52
C ALA A 421 -30.30 14.97 2.18
N VAL A 422 -29.26 14.22 2.55
CA VAL A 422 -29.41 12.95 3.29
C VAL A 422 -30.07 13.17 4.64
N ARG A 423 -29.68 14.20 5.40
CA ARG A 423 -30.36 14.52 6.67
C ARG A 423 -31.80 14.95 6.48
N THR A 424 -32.11 15.70 5.43
CA THR A 424 -33.48 16.12 5.12
C THR A 424 -34.35 14.93 4.75
N VAL A 425 -33.85 14.00 3.93
CA VAL A 425 -34.62 12.89 3.36
C VAL A 425 -34.71 11.71 4.33
N TYR A 426 -33.59 11.30 4.93
CA TYR A 426 -33.55 10.14 5.81
C TYR A 426 -33.73 10.51 7.29
N GLY A 427 -33.67 11.78 7.68
CA GLY A 427 -33.87 12.23 9.05
C GLY A 427 -32.58 12.75 9.71
N ALA A 428 -32.74 13.75 10.57
CA ALA A 428 -31.62 14.42 11.24
C ALA A 428 -30.95 13.56 12.34
N ASP A 429 -31.61 12.49 12.76
CA ASP A 429 -31.16 11.51 13.74
C ASP A 429 -30.20 10.45 13.15
N VAL A 430 -30.09 10.36 11.81
CA VAL A 430 -29.13 9.48 11.15
C VAL A 430 -27.71 10.00 11.33
N THR A 431 -26.81 9.12 11.78
CA THR A 431 -25.39 9.44 11.85
C THR A 431 -24.77 9.36 10.45
N LEU A 432 -23.99 10.37 10.06
CA LEU A 432 -23.29 10.38 8.78
C LEU A 432 -21.79 10.21 8.99
N GLU A 433 -21.22 9.23 8.31
CA GLU A 433 -19.77 9.04 8.21
C GLU A 433 -19.34 9.30 6.77
N SER A 434 -18.12 9.79 6.56
CA SER A 434 -17.57 9.97 5.22
C SER A 434 -16.33 9.11 5.04
N VAL A 435 -16.17 8.56 3.85
CA VAL A 435 -15.02 7.76 3.46
C VAL A 435 -14.24 8.52 2.40
N SER A 436 -12.92 8.54 2.51
CA SER A 436 -12.04 9.09 1.47
C SER A 436 -12.18 8.30 0.18
N ASP A 437 -12.15 8.97 -0.98
CA ASP A 437 -12.32 8.32 -2.28
C ASP A 437 -11.39 7.11 -2.50
N ASP A 438 -10.14 7.16 -2.01
CA ASP A 438 -9.17 6.04 -2.11
C ASP A 438 -9.65 4.77 -1.38
N CYS A 439 -10.36 4.94 -0.25
CA CYS A 439 -10.90 3.85 0.56
C CYS A 439 -12.31 3.41 0.13
N ALA A 440 -12.94 4.12 -0.82
CA ALA A 440 -14.27 3.82 -1.36
C ALA A 440 -14.18 3.19 -2.76
N THR A 441 -13.17 2.35 -2.98
CA THR A 441 -12.95 1.63 -4.26
C THR A 441 -13.10 0.12 -4.09
N ALA A 442 -13.54 -0.55 -5.15
CA ALA A 442 -13.61 -2.01 -5.17
C ALA A 442 -12.22 -2.65 -5.00
N ALA A 443 -11.15 -2.01 -5.52
CA ALA A 443 -9.78 -2.49 -5.35
C ALA A 443 -9.34 -2.49 -3.88
N TYR A 444 -9.61 -1.41 -3.14
CA TYR A 444 -9.34 -1.36 -1.70
C TYR A 444 -10.19 -2.39 -0.95
N GLY A 445 -11.47 -2.50 -1.30
CA GLY A 445 -12.39 -3.51 -0.79
C GLY A 445 -11.90 -4.95 -0.95
N ALA A 446 -11.46 -5.28 -2.16
CA ALA A 446 -10.85 -6.55 -2.51
C ALA A 446 -9.60 -6.84 -1.68
N ALA A 447 -8.70 -5.87 -1.56
CA ALA A 447 -7.49 -6.00 -0.75
C ALA A 447 -7.84 -6.24 0.74
N ARG A 448 -8.81 -5.48 1.28
CA ARG A 448 -9.29 -5.62 2.66
C ARG A 448 -9.90 -6.99 2.92
N PHE A 449 -10.62 -7.54 1.95
CA PHE A 449 -11.22 -8.87 2.05
C PHE A 449 -10.16 -9.97 1.98
N ALA A 450 -9.22 -9.93 1.04
CA ALA A 450 -8.13 -10.90 1.01
C ALA A 450 -7.25 -10.85 2.27
N LEU A 451 -6.99 -9.66 2.84
CA LEU A 451 -6.26 -9.55 4.10
C LEU A 451 -7.00 -10.26 5.24
N HIS A 452 -8.33 -10.11 5.30
CA HIS A 452 -9.17 -10.83 6.25
C HIS A 452 -9.10 -12.35 6.02
N LEU A 453 -9.17 -12.82 4.78
CA LEU A 453 -9.08 -14.26 4.47
C LEU A 453 -7.70 -14.83 4.83
N ILE A 454 -6.62 -14.15 4.50
CA ILE A 454 -5.24 -14.62 4.78
C ILE A 454 -5.00 -14.68 6.29
N SER A 455 -5.49 -13.71 7.06
CA SER A 455 -5.38 -13.78 8.52
C SER A 455 -6.12 -14.99 9.11
N HIS A 456 -7.28 -15.34 8.56
CA HIS A 456 -8.08 -16.50 9.01
C HIS A 456 -7.50 -17.84 8.51
N VAL A 457 -6.98 -17.92 7.29
CA VAL A 457 -6.30 -19.13 6.77
C VAL A 457 -5.00 -19.42 7.54
N MET A 458 -4.32 -18.38 8.03
CA MET A 458 -3.18 -18.54 8.95
C MET A 458 -3.60 -19.00 10.35
N ASP A 459 -4.83 -18.73 10.77
CA ASP A 459 -5.41 -19.25 12.02
C ASP A 459 -5.96 -20.68 11.85
N GLU A 460 -6.59 -21.03 10.73
CA GLU A 460 -7.10 -22.40 10.46
C GLU A 460 -5.99 -23.41 10.14
N LYS A 461 -4.83 -22.96 9.65
CA LYS A 461 -3.62 -23.79 9.53
C LYS A 461 -2.81 -23.87 10.83
N SER A 462 -3.20 -23.13 11.87
CA SER A 462 -2.71 -23.35 13.23
C SER A 462 -3.62 -24.39 13.88
N CYS A 463 -3.01 -25.47 14.37
CA CYS A 463 -3.59 -26.58 15.12
C CYS A 463 -4.92 -26.26 15.84
N LYS A 464 -5.85 -27.23 15.91
CA LYS A 464 -6.72 -27.34 17.09
C LYS A 464 -5.84 -27.19 18.32
N TYR A 465 -5.98 -26.08 19.05
CA TYR A 465 -5.24 -25.87 20.27
C TYR A 465 -5.63 -26.95 21.27
N ALA A 466 -4.65 -27.43 22.05
CA ALA A 466 -4.96 -28.40 23.10
C ALA A 466 -6.00 -27.81 24.07
N ASP A 467 -6.91 -28.66 24.55
CA ASP A 467 -7.88 -28.26 25.56
C ASP A 467 -7.17 -27.92 26.87
N CYS A 468 -7.67 -26.90 27.56
CA CYS A 468 -7.13 -26.52 28.85
C CYS A 468 -7.36 -27.63 29.87
N ALA A 469 -6.30 -28.10 30.54
CA ALA A 469 -6.39 -29.15 31.55
C ALA A 469 -7.31 -28.80 32.74
N LEU A 470 -7.49 -27.52 33.03
CA LEU A 470 -8.39 -27.01 34.09
C LEU A 470 -9.81 -26.68 33.56
N HIS A 471 -9.93 -26.42 32.25
CA HIS A 471 -11.18 -26.09 31.58
C HIS A 471 -11.30 -26.91 30.28
N PRO A 472 -11.66 -28.22 30.35
CA PRO A 472 -11.51 -29.16 29.23
C PRO A 472 -12.37 -28.85 28.00
N THR A 473 -13.35 -27.94 28.12
CA THR A 473 -14.19 -27.46 27.00
C THR A 473 -13.66 -26.18 26.35
N HIS A 474 -12.54 -25.64 26.84
CA HIS A 474 -11.97 -24.38 26.40
C HIS A 474 -10.55 -24.59 25.86
N GLU A 475 -10.34 -24.13 24.64
CA GLU A 475 -9.04 -24.20 23.96
C GLU A 475 -8.01 -23.22 24.54
N LEU A 476 -6.75 -23.64 24.55
CA LEU A 476 -5.63 -22.76 24.89
C LEU A 476 -5.37 -21.75 23.77
N ARG A 477 -5.79 -20.50 23.91
CA ARG A 477 -5.70 -19.46 22.87
C ARG A 477 -4.70 -18.34 23.19
N LEU A 478 -4.22 -18.31 24.42
CA LEU A 478 -3.40 -17.23 24.96
C LEU A 478 -2.07 -17.79 25.47
N PHE A 479 -1.07 -16.93 25.64
CA PHE A 479 0.23 -17.26 26.23
C PHE A 479 0.59 -16.19 27.26
N CYS A 480 0.80 -16.62 28.50
CA CYS A 480 1.26 -15.72 29.55
C CYS A 480 2.74 -15.45 29.33
N CYS A 481 3.12 -14.23 28.99
CA CYS A 481 4.53 -13.84 28.82
C CYS A 481 5.31 -13.90 30.14
N HIS A 482 4.63 -13.72 31.27
CA HIS A 482 5.26 -13.74 32.59
C HIS A 482 5.48 -15.16 33.13
N CYS A 483 4.52 -16.07 32.95
CA CYS A 483 4.61 -17.47 33.40
C CYS A 483 5.07 -18.45 32.32
N GLU A 484 5.32 -17.93 31.11
CA GLU A 484 5.76 -18.66 29.92
C GLU A 484 4.95 -19.94 29.62
N ARG A 485 3.62 -19.87 29.79
CA ARG A 485 2.71 -21.01 29.55
C ARG A 485 1.47 -20.63 28.74
N PRO A 486 0.95 -21.56 27.92
CA PRO A 486 -0.31 -21.36 27.21
C PRO A 486 -1.50 -21.40 28.19
N LEU A 487 -2.49 -20.54 27.94
CA LEU A 487 -3.69 -20.36 28.76
C LEU A 487 -4.95 -20.38 27.89
N CYS A 488 -6.07 -20.86 28.44
CA CYS A 488 -7.39 -20.51 27.91
C CYS A 488 -7.81 -19.14 28.48
N VAL A 489 -8.85 -18.55 27.90
CA VAL A 489 -9.39 -17.24 28.33
C VAL A 489 -9.73 -17.25 29.82
N GLN A 490 -10.35 -18.32 30.29
CA GLN A 490 -10.77 -18.45 31.70
C GLN A 490 -9.58 -18.57 32.67
N CYS A 491 -8.49 -19.22 32.26
CA CYS A 491 -7.27 -19.27 33.07
C CYS A 491 -6.57 -17.91 33.15
N ALA A 492 -6.64 -17.09 32.10
CA ALA A 492 -6.07 -15.74 32.11
C ALA A 492 -6.84 -14.81 33.07
N GLU A 493 -8.13 -15.07 33.29
CA GLU A 493 -8.99 -14.29 34.20
C GLU A 493 -8.90 -14.72 35.68
N THR A 494 -8.16 -15.78 35.98
CA THR A 494 -7.93 -16.20 37.38
C THR A 494 -7.06 -15.21 38.14
N TYR A 495 -7.22 -15.17 39.47
CA TYR A 495 -6.44 -14.29 40.35
C TYR A 495 -4.91 -14.51 40.24
N GLU A 496 -4.48 -15.69 39.78
CA GLU A 496 -3.06 -16.02 39.52
C GLU A 496 -2.49 -15.37 38.25
N HIS A 497 -3.32 -14.96 37.28
CA HIS A 497 -2.88 -14.51 35.95
C HIS A 497 -3.46 -13.17 35.49
N SER A 498 -4.44 -12.64 36.22
CA SER A 498 -5.11 -11.38 35.92
C SER A 498 -4.17 -10.16 35.90
N SER A 499 -3.00 -10.25 36.52
CA SER A 499 -1.97 -9.20 36.56
C SER A 499 -0.80 -9.44 35.60
N HIS A 500 -0.76 -10.56 34.88
CA HIS A 500 0.34 -10.89 33.98
C HIS A 500 0.10 -10.40 32.56
N ALA A 501 1.18 -10.07 31.85
CA ALA A 501 1.09 -9.77 30.43
C ALA A 501 0.76 -11.05 29.64
N VAL A 502 -0.33 -11.03 28.88
CA VAL A 502 -0.80 -12.16 28.07
C VAL A 502 -0.88 -11.74 26.61
N VAL A 503 -0.41 -12.59 25.71
CA VAL A 503 -0.47 -12.40 24.24
C VAL A 503 -1.23 -13.56 23.60
N ALA A 504 -1.66 -13.41 22.35
CA ALA A 504 -2.22 -14.53 21.60
C ALA A 504 -1.17 -15.64 21.41
N LEU A 505 -1.57 -16.90 21.59
CA LEU A 505 -0.65 -18.03 21.51
C LEU A 505 0.02 -18.14 20.12
N THR A 506 -0.71 -17.77 19.06
CA THR A 506 -0.18 -17.63 17.68
C THR A 506 0.99 -16.67 17.56
N VAL A 507 0.93 -15.54 18.28
CA VAL A 507 1.96 -14.49 18.27
C VAL A 507 3.21 -14.97 19.01
N ALA A 508 3.04 -15.69 20.12
CA ALA A 508 4.15 -16.30 20.84
C ALA A 508 4.83 -17.38 19.97
N LEU A 509 4.06 -18.29 19.37
CA LEU A 509 4.58 -19.36 18.52
C LEU A 509 5.35 -18.83 17.29
N ARG A 510 4.85 -17.78 16.62
CA ARG A 510 5.58 -17.16 15.48
C ARG A 510 6.95 -16.62 15.87
N LYS A 511 7.08 -16.01 17.06
CA LYS A 511 8.39 -15.52 17.55
C LYS A 511 9.38 -16.66 17.77
N TYR A 512 8.92 -17.79 18.32
CA TYR A 512 9.77 -18.96 18.53
C TYR A 512 10.16 -19.65 17.22
N THR A 513 9.24 -19.76 16.26
CA THR A 513 9.53 -20.33 14.93
C THR A 513 10.56 -19.49 14.16
N GLN A 514 10.46 -18.17 14.21
CA GLN A 514 11.43 -17.27 13.57
C GLN A 514 12.83 -17.37 14.17
N ALA A 515 12.94 -17.61 15.49
CA ALA A 515 14.23 -17.84 16.13
C ALA A 515 14.89 -19.15 15.63
N ILE A 516 14.09 -20.21 15.47
CA ILE A 516 14.55 -21.50 14.95
C ILE A 516 14.97 -21.40 13.48
N GLU A 517 14.19 -20.70 12.65
CA GLU A 517 14.52 -20.47 11.24
C GLU A 517 15.78 -19.62 11.06
N ALA A 518 16.01 -18.62 11.93
CA ALA A 518 17.23 -17.83 11.92
C ALA A 518 18.47 -18.67 12.25
N THR A 519 18.38 -19.55 13.25
CA THR A 519 19.47 -20.50 13.59
C THR A 519 19.72 -21.50 12.45
N ALA A 520 18.66 -22.01 11.81
CA ALA A 520 18.78 -22.89 10.65
C ALA A 520 19.40 -22.19 9.42
N GLY A 521 19.10 -20.90 9.23
CA GLY A 521 19.69 -20.08 8.17
C GLY A 521 21.19 -19.83 8.38
N GLN A 522 21.62 -19.61 9.63
CA GLN A 522 23.04 -19.48 9.98
C GLN A 522 23.83 -20.77 9.71
N LEU A 523 23.23 -21.93 9.98
CA LEU A 523 23.82 -23.24 9.67
C LEU A 523 23.96 -23.47 8.15
N ARG A 524 23.01 -23.00 7.34
CA ARG A 524 23.08 -23.07 5.87
C ARG A 524 24.15 -22.14 5.29
N ALA A 525 24.31 -20.94 5.85
CA ALA A 525 25.34 -19.99 5.44
C ALA A 525 26.76 -20.54 5.70
N CYS A 526 26.96 -21.19 6.85
CA CYS A 526 28.23 -21.87 7.15
C CYS A 526 28.54 -23.05 6.22
N ALA A 527 27.52 -23.68 5.61
CA ALA A 527 27.69 -24.80 4.68
C ALA A 527 27.95 -24.36 3.23
N GLN A 528 27.61 -23.12 2.85
CA GLN A 528 27.73 -22.62 1.47
C GLN A 528 29.02 -21.82 1.22
N ASP A 529 29.64 -21.26 2.25
CA ASP A 529 30.94 -20.57 2.12
C ASP A 529 32.12 -21.57 2.22
N GLY A 530 32.39 -22.26 1.11
CA GLY A 530 33.56 -23.13 0.90
C GLY A 530 34.91 -22.39 0.87
N ARG A 531 35.23 -21.58 1.90
CA ARG A 531 36.57 -21.03 2.13
C ARG A 531 37.18 -21.62 3.40
N SER A 532 37.78 -22.79 3.24
CA SER A 532 38.90 -23.19 4.09
C SER A 532 40.07 -22.23 3.88
N SER A 533 40.37 -21.38 4.85
CA SER A 533 41.77 -21.06 5.10
C SER A 533 42.02 -20.77 6.57
N ARG A 534 42.93 -21.59 7.11
CA ARG A 534 43.59 -21.56 8.42
C ARG A 534 42.81 -22.08 9.62
N PHE A 535 42.79 -23.41 9.73
CA PHE A 535 43.32 -24.05 10.94
C PHE A 535 44.38 -25.07 10.49
N ASP A 536 45.59 -24.94 11.03
CA ASP A 536 46.71 -25.85 10.77
C ASP A 536 46.36 -27.26 11.27
N ALA A 537 46.24 -28.20 10.35
CA ALA A 537 46.14 -29.61 10.64
C ALA A 537 47.54 -30.18 10.84
N GLU A 538 48.05 -30.15 12.07
CA GLU A 538 49.03 -31.14 12.49
C GLU A 538 48.32 -32.47 12.73
N ALA A 539 48.47 -33.33 11.72
CA ALA A 539 48.56 -34.79 11.79
C ALA A 539 47.49 -35.58 12.58
N ILE A 540 46.59 -36.22 11.83
CA ILE A 540 46.30 -37.65 12.04
C ILE A 540 46.37 -38.34 10.67
N LYS A 541 47.50 -39.02 10.43
CA LYS A 541 47.57 -40.09 9.43
C LYS A 541 47.12 -41.36 10.12
N SER A 542 46.11 -42.04 9.58
CA SER A 542 45.91 -43.47 9.80
C SER A 542 46.50 -44.23 8.60
N ASP A 543 47.02 -45.42 8.87
CA ASP A 543 48.01 -46.13 8.03
C ASP A 543 47.49 -46.74 6.72
N ASP A 544 46.21 -46.62 6.39
CA ASP A 544 45.64 -47.25 5.20
C ASP A 544 45.00 -46.19 4.29
N GLY A 545 45.81 -45.59 3.41
CA GLY A 545 45.46 -44.41 2.61
C GLY A 545 44.33 -44.57 1.60
N GLN A 546 43.08 -44.48 2.05
CA GLN A 546 41.92 -44.17 1.19
C GLN A 546 41.09 -43.01 1.76
N VAL A 547 40.81 -42.04 0.90
CA VAL A 547 39.86 -40.95 1.14
C VAL A 547 38.47 -41.47 0.73
N GLU A 548 37.57 -41.68 1.69
CA GLU A 548 36.13 -41.82 1.44
C GLU A 548 35.39 -40.70 2.15
N GLU A 549 35.29 -39.53 1.50
CA GLU A 549 34.40 -38.44 1.93
C GLU A 549 33.60 -37.95 0.73
N GLU A 550 32.55 -38.70 0.37
CA GLU A 550 31.42 -38.16 -0.43
C GLU A 550 30.10 -38.95 -0.31
N ALA A 551 30.03 -40.05 0.46
CA ALA A 551 28.88 -40.97 0.40
C ALA A 551 27.77 -40.77 1.48
N ALA A 552 27.93 -39.91 2.49
CA ALA A 552 27.01 -39.91 3.64
C ALA A 552 25.74 -39.04 3.50
N PHE A 553 25.73 -38.01 2.65
CA PHE A 553 24.62 -37.03 2.61
C PHE A 553 23.73 -37.09 1.36
N GLY A 554 24.17 -37.75 0.28
CA GLY A 554 23.41 -37.85 -0.97
C GLY A 554 22.01 -38.49 -0.82
N PRO A 555 21.85 -39.61 -0.09
CA PRO A 555 20.55 -40.27 0.04
C PRO A 555 19.54 -39.49 0.90
N LEU A 556 20.01 -38.76 1.92
CA LEU A 556 19.16 -38.03 2.87
C LEU A 556 18.55 -36.77 2.21
N ILE A 557 19.35 -36.09 1.38
CA ILE A 557 18.92 -34.90 0.63
C ILE A 557 17.97 -35.30 -0.50
N ALA A 558 18.27 -36.39 -1.23
CA ALA A 558 17.39 -36.89 -2.28
C ALA A 558 16.02 -37.39 -1.77
N HIS A 559 15.95 -37.91 -0.54
CA HIS A 559 14.68 -38.32 0.08
C HIS A 559 13.87 -37.11 0.62
N PHE A 560 14.55 -36.06 1.10
CA PHE A 560 13.94 -34.82 1.57
C PHE A 560 13.31 -34.01 0.43
N ASP A 561 13.97 -33.98 -0.74
CA ASP A 561 13.48 -33.31 -1.95
C ASP A 561 12.28 -34.03 -2.58
N ALA A 562 12.15 -35.35 -2.39
CA ALA A 562 11.08 -36.13 -3.01
C ALA A 562 9.72 -35.98 -2.31
N GLN A 563 9.64 -35.89 -0.97
CA GLN A 563 8.36 -35.80 -0.23
C GLN A 563 8.43 -35.00 1.11
N PRO A 564 8.56 -33.66 1.07
CA PRO A 564 8.70 -32.82 2.27
C PRO A 564 7.47 -32.83 3.20
N GLN A 565 6.27 -33.13 2.68
CA GLN A 565 5.03 -33.09 3.47
C GLN A 565 4.86 -34.29 4.44
N ARG A 566 5.50 -35.44 4.17
CA ARG A 566 5.43 -36.61 5.07
C ARG A 566 6.39 -36.49 6.27
N PHE A 567 7.52 -35.80 6.11
CA PHE A 567 8.52 -35.67 7.17
C PHE A 567 8.04 -34.73 8.29
N ALA A 568 7.47 -33.57 7.95
CA ALA A 568 6.90 -32.62 8.92
C ALA A 568 5.70 -33.18 9.70
N GLY A 569 4.87 -34.02 9.08
CA GLY A 569 3.71 -34.65 9.72
C GLY A 569 4.04 -35.78 10.71
N SER A 570 5.27 -36.29 10.69
CA SER A 570 5.75 -37.30 11.65
C SER A 570 6.45 -36.66 12.87
N LEU A 571 7.15 -35.54 12.68
CA LEU A 571 7.85 -34.83 13.74
C LEU A 571 6.89 -34.19 14.77
N CYS A 572 5.77 -33.63 14.31
CA CYS A 572 4.75 -33.04 15.19
C CYS A 572 4.03 -34.05 16.09
N ARG A 573 4.18 -35.36 15.86
CA ARG A 573 3.58 -36.41 16.71
C ARG A 573 4.52 -36.92 17.81
N ALA A 574 5.79 -36.51 17.83
CA ALA A 574 6.81 -37.09 18.71
C ALA A 574 7.30 -36.17 19.84
N ILE A 575 6.99 -34.87 19.82
CA ILE A 575 7.44 -33.93 20.89
C ILE A 575 6.37 -33.87 21.97
N THR A 576 6.67 -34.39 23.16
CA THR A 576 5.74 -34.36 24.29
C THR A 576 5.90 -33.06 25.08
N ALA A 577 4.88 -32.68 25.85
CA ALA A 577 4.94 -31.52 26.74
C ALA A 577 6.06 -31.63 27.78
N ASP A 578 6.54 -32.84 28.07
CA ASP A 578 7.62 -33.08 29.01
C ASP A 578 9.01 -32.77 28.42
N ASP A 579 9.18 -32.93 27.10
CA ASP A 579 10.42 -32.61 26.39
C ASP A 579 10.66 -31.09 26.36
N VAL A 580 9.58 -30.33 26.15
CA VAL A 580 9.60 -28.86 26.20
C VAL A 580 9.91 -28.36 27.62
N ARG A 581 9.33 -28.98 28.66
CA ARG A 581 9.63 -28.64 30.06
C ARG A 581 11.07 -28.93 30.47
N ARG A 582 11.74 -29.89 29.83
CA ARG A 582 13.15 -30.20 30.10
C ARG A 582 14.08 -29.17 29.47
N VAL A 583 13.79 -28.71 28.26
CA VAL A 583 14.54 -27.62 27.59
C VAL A 583 14.40 -26.29 28.34
N LEU A 584 13.22 -25.98 28.87
CA LEU A 584 13.00 -24.77 29.66
C LEU A 584 13.78 -24.79 30.98
N ARG A 585 13.80 -25.95 31.69
CA ARG A 585 14.60 -26.12 32.91
C ARG A 585 16.12 -25.99 32.66
N ARG A 586 16.60 -26.39 31.47
CA ARG A 586 17.98 -26.20 31.03
C ARG A 586 18.33 -24.71 30.87
N GLN A 587 17.43 -23.91 30.30
CA GLN A 587 17.62 -22.45 30.14
C GLN A 587 17.59 -21.71 31.48
N GLU A 588 16.72 -22.12 32.41
CA GLU A 588 16.61 -21.53 33.75
C GLU A 588 17.88 -21.71 34.59
N ARG A 589 18.50 -22.90 34.53
CA ARG A 589 19.75 -23.19 35.26
C ARG A 589 20.93 -22.37 34.73
N LEU A 590 21.02 -22.19 33.41
CA LEU A 590 22.05 -21.37 32.77
C LEU A 590 21.88 -19.88 33.12
N ASN A 591 20.65 -19.38 33.13
CA ASN A 591 20.36 -18.00 33.54
C ASN A 591 20.65 -17.78 35.03
N ALA A 592 20.33 -18.73 35.91
CA ALA A 592 20.63 -18.65 37.34
C ALA A 592 22.15 -18.61 37.60
N ALA A 593 22.94 -19.40 36.87
CA ALA A 593 24.40 -19.37 36.94
C ALA A 593 24.97 -18.02 36.46
N ALA A 594 24.46 -17.46 35.36
CA ALA A 594 24.87 -16.16 34.85
C ALA A 594 24.56 -15.01 35.83
N ILE A 595 23.41 -15.07 36.52
CA ILE A 595 23.02 -14.09 37.54
C ILE A 595 23.89 -14.21 38.80
N ALA A 596 24.26 -15.41 39.21
CA ALA A 596 25.16 -15.64 40.35
C ALA A 596 26.57 -15.08 40.08
N ILE A 597 27.06 -15.22 38.85
CA ILE A 597 28.34 -14.64 38.38
C ILE A 597 28.25 -13.11 38.38
N ALA A 598 27.19 -12.52 37.82
CA ALA A 598 26.99 -11.07 37.79
C ALA A 598 26.89 -10.44 39.20
N LYS A 599 26.25 -11.14 40.16
CA LYS A 599 26.16 -10.70 41.56
C LYS A 599 27.48 -10.78 42.33
N ARG A 600 28.37 -11.72 41.98
CA ARG A 600 29.72 -11.77 42.56
C ARG A 600 30.62 -10.69 41.98
N MET A 601 30.49 -10.40 40.68
CA MET A 601 31.22 -9.30 40.02
C MET A 601 30.83 -7.91 40.52
N SER A 602 29.63 -7.72 41.06
CA SER A 602 29.19 -6.42 41.59
C SER A 602 29.70 -6.12 43.01
N ASN A 603 30.25 -7.11 43.73
CA ASN A 603 30.58 -7.00 45.16
C ASN A 603 32.09 -7.04 45.48
N SER A 604 33.00 -7.15 44.52
CA SER A 604 34.46 -7.11 44.78
C SER A 604 35.16 -5.99 44.01
N GLU A 605 35.89 -5.14 44.71
CA GLU A 605 36.85 -4.20 44.14
C GLU A 605 37.95 -4.98 43.40
N SER A 606 38.20 -4.62 42.14
CA SER A 606 39.32 -5.01 41.27
C SER A 606 39.71 -6.50 41.23
N LEU A 607 39.21 -7.22 40.23
CA LEU A 607 39.83 -8.47 39.75
C LEU A 607 40.97 -8.09 38.79
N HIS A 608 42.21 -8.40 39.16
CA HIS A 608 43.41 -7.95 38.44
C HIS A 608 44.23 -9.06 37.75
N ASN A 609 43.76 -10.32 37.65
CA ASN A 609 44.45 -11.32 36.83
C ASN A 609 43.56 -12.46 36.28
N GLU A 610 44.00 -13.09 35.19
CA GLU A 610 43.30 -14.16 34.45
C GLU A 610 43.11 -15.47 35.26
N ASP A 611 43.90 -15.68 36.31
CA ASP A 611 43.86 -16.89 37.14
C ASP A 611 42.59 -17.02 38.00
N ASP A 612 42.01 -15.89 38.43
CA ASP A 612 40.77 -15.87 39.23
C ASP A 612 39.55 -16.31 38.43
N VAL A 613 39.57 -16.11 37.10
CA VAL A 613 38.51 -16.52 36.17
C VAL A 613 38.60 -18.02 35.88
N SER A 614 39.81 -18.57 35.79
CA SER A 614 40.03 -20.02 35.59
C SER A 614 39.61 -20.86 36.80
N ALA A 615 39.86 -20.37 38.03
CA ALA A 615 39.40 -21.04 39.25
C ALA A 615 37.87 -21.06 39.39
N LEU A 616 37.18 -20.06 38.86
CA LEU A 616 35.71 -19.95 38.86
C LEU A 616 35.05 -20.87 37.84
N LEU A 617 35.73 -21.15 36.73
CA LEU A 617 35.30 -22.10 35.69
C LEU A 617 35.56 -23.56 36.08
N ALA A 618 36.62 -23.84 36.84
CA ALA A 618 36.94 -25.18 37.32
C ALA A 618 35.94 -25.72 38.38
N ALA A 619 35.21 -24.83 39.07
CA ALA A 619 34.18 -25.21 40.05
C ALA A 619 32.87 -25.69 39.40
N LEU A 620 32.76 -25.63 38.06
CA LEU A 620 31.54 -25.91 37.31
C LEU A 620 31.50 -27.31 36.66
N ASP A 621 32.51 -28.18 36.83
CA ASP A 621 32.56 -29.43 36.05
C ASP A 621 33.09 -30.66 36.82
N ALA A 622 32.21 -31.63 37.07
CA ALA A 622 32.50 -33.06 37.23
C ALA A 622 31.20 -33.89 37.37
N ASP A 623 30.26 -33.47 38.21
CA ASP A 623 29.08 -34.31 38.56
C ASP A 623 27.91 -34.24 37.55
N LEU A 624 27.90 -33.24 36.66
CA LEU A 624 26.79 -33.02 35.71
C LEU A 624 26.91 -33.85 34.42
N LEU A 625 28.11 -34.32 34.06
CA LEU A 625 28.36 -34.94 32.75
C LEU A 625 28.17 -36.48 32.76
N ASP A 626 28.27 -37.14 33.91
CA ASP A 626 28.14 -38.61 33.99
C ASP A 626 26.68 -39.10 34.06
N GLU A 627 25.75 -38.35 34.69
CA GLU A 627 24.31 -38.64 34.62
C GLU A 627 23.72 -38.35 33.22
N GLU A 628 24.33 -37.42 32.47
CA GLU A 628 23.88 -37.01 31.13
C GLU A 628 24.25 -38.02 30.03
N ALA A 629 25.30 -38.83 30.22
CA ALA A 629 25.70 -39.86 29.25
C ALA A 629 24.75 -41.08 29.25
N GLU A 630 24.27 -41.52 30.42
CA GLU A 630 23.34 -42.66 30.54
C GLU A 630 21.92 -42.31 30.02
N GLU A 631 21.46 -41.06 30.17
CA GLU A 631 20.14 -40.63 29.68
C GLU A 631 20.09 -40.43 28.16
N ILE A 632 21.21 -40.05 27.52
CA ILE A 632 21.32 -39.98 26.07
C ILE A 632 21.27 -41.39 25.45
N GLU A 633 21.90 -42.39 26.06
CA GLU A 633 21.76 -43.80 25.63
C GLU A 633 20.31 -44.30 25.71
N ALA A 634 19.54 -43.90 26.74
CA ALA A 634 18.14 -44.30 26.89
C ALA A 634 17.19 -43.69 25.85
N VAL A 635 17.49 -42.48 25.35
CA VAL A 635 16.72 -41.82 24.29
C VAL A 635 17.09 -42.38 22.92
N PHE A 636 18.38 -42.62 22.65
CA PHE A 636 18.84 -43.20 21.38
C PHE A 636 18.49 -44.69 21.23
N GLY A 637 18.47 -45.47 22.32
CA GLY A 637 18.03 -46.88 22.29
C GLY A 637 16.58 -47.08 21.84
N ARG A 638 15.72 -46.06 21.93
CA ARG A 638 14.32 -46.11 21.43
C ARG A 638 14.20 -45.88 19.92
N PHE A 639 15.25 -45.42 19.26
CA PHE A 639 15.30 -45.23 17.81
C PHE A 639 15.80 -46.48 17.06
N GLN A 640 16.19 -47.55 17.76
CA GLN A 640 16.95 -48.67 17.20
C GLN A 640 16.11 -49.85 16.65
N THR A 641 14.79 -49.73 16.46
CA THR A 641 14.01 -50.79 15.80
C THR A 641 13.85 -50.62 14.28
N SER A 642 14.49 -49.62 13.68
CA SER A 642 14.61 -49.52 12.22
C SER A 642 15.76 -48.58 11.88
N PHE A 643 16.75 -49.10 11.14
CA PHE A 643 17.96 -48.44 10.62
C PHE A 643 19.23 -48.62 11.48
N ASP A 644 20.16 -49.38 10.92
CA ASP A 644 21.43 -49.85 11.49
C ASP A 644 22.58 -49.04 10.87
N LEU A 645 23.19 -48.12 11.63
CA LEU A 645 24.37 -47.32 11.23
C LEU A 645 25.22 -47.04 12.49
N GLY A 646 26.13 -47.97 12.81
CA GLY A 646 26.86 -48.01 14.09
C GLY A 646 28.23 -47.31 14.13
N SER A 647 28.37 -46.04 13.72
CA SER A 647 29.70 -45.39 13.79
C SER A 647 29.71 -43.85 13.99
N THR A 648 28.82 -43.28 14.80
CA THR A 648 28.75 -41.82 15.03
C THR A 648 28.83 -41.37 16.50
N GLN A 649 29.17 -42.26 17.44
CA GLN A 649 29.25 -41.91 18.86
C GLN A 649 30.53 -41.15 19.27
N GLU A 650 31.67 -41.34 18.58
CA GLU A 650 32.94 -40.68 18.98
C GLU A 650 33.08 -39.26 18.43
N THR A 651 32.50 -38.95 17.27
CA THR A 651 32.62 -37.63 16.61
C THR A 651 31.82 -36.52 17.32
N ALA A 652 30.76 -36.87 18.05
CA ALA A 652 29.94 -35.90 18.78
C ALA A 652 30.60 -35.40 20.07
N ARG A 653 31.50 -36.19 20.68
CA ARG A 653 32.21 -35.82 21.92
C ARG A 653 33.28 -34.74 21.70
N GLU A 654 33.94 -34.70 20.54
CA GLU A 654 35.02 -33.71 20.28
C GLU A 654 34.53 -32.29 19.96
N LEU A 655 33.31 -32.14 19.44
CA LEU A 655 32.78 -30.84 18.98
C LEU A 655 32.31 -29.91 20.11
N ILE A 656 32.07 -30.44 21.31
CA ILE A 656 31.50 -29.68 22.45
C ILE A 656 32.56 -28.87 23.20
N VAL A 657 33.85 -29.19 23.05
CA VAL A 657 34.94 -28.62 23.87
C VAL A 657 35.54 -27.32 23.29
N THR A 658 35.27 -26.94 22.02
CA THR A 658 36.20 -26.04 21.29
C THR A 658 35.75 -24.63 20.86
N ARG A 659 34.60 -24.05 21.27
CA ARG A 659 34.29 -22.64 20.89
C ARG A 659 33.80 -21.71 22.01
N ARG A 660 34.71 -20.82 22.46
CA ARG A 660 34.43 -19.53 23.14
C ARG A 660 33.95 -18.51 22.10
N LEU A 661 32.83 -17.82 22.35
CA LEU A 661 32.34 -16.71 21.53
C LEU A 661 32.84 -15.35 22.08
N PRO A 662 33.29 -14.40 21.25
CA PRO A 662 33.70 -13.06 21.70
C PRO A 662 32.51 -12.10 21.80
N PHE A 663 32.43 -11.37 22.92
CA PHE A 663 31.62 -10.16 23.09
C PHE A 663 32.49 -8.90 22.91
N PRO A 664 31.96 -7.77 22.37
CA PRO A 664 32.54 -6.45 22.59
C PRO A 664 31.82 -5.69 23.72
N THR A 665 32.61 -5.16 24.66
CA THR A 665 32.23 -4.32 25.81
C THR A 665 32.69 -2.86 25.67
N ARG A 666 31.78 -1.88 25.95
CA ARG A 666 31.94 -0.49 26.54
C ARG A 666 32.89 0.54 25.85
N SER A 667 32.77 1.90 25.89
CA SER A 667 32.15 2.89 26.82
C SER A 667 32.06 4.37 26.26
N PHE A 668 30.95 5.05 26.59
CA PHE A 668 30.65 6.48 26.96
C PHE A 668 31.63 7.67 26.76
N ILE A 669 31.09 8.84 26.34
CA ILE A 669 31.04 10.15 27.09
C ILE A 669 29.75 10.93 26.71
N ARG A 670 29.01 11.44 27.71
CA ARG A 670 27.83 12.31 27.61
C ARG A 670 28.24 13.79 27.65
N ASP A 671 27.72 14.62 26.75
CA ASP A 671 27.71 16.09 26.88
C ASP A 671 26.31 16.55 27.39
N PRO A 672 26.20 17.29 28.51
CA PRO A 672 24.93 17.74 29.07
C PRO A 672 24.21 18.88 28.32
N ASN A 673 24.73 19.43 27.22
CA ASN A 673 24.12 20.59 26.53
C ASN A 673 23.45 20.30 25.18
N CYS A 674 23.37 19.05 24.75
CA CYS A 674 22.67 18.72 23.51
C CYS A 674 21.16 18.51 23.77
N LEU A 675 20.35 19.56 23.56
CA LEU A 675 18.89 19.47 23.55
C LEU A 675 18.41 18.64 22.34
N ILE A 676 18.49 17.31 22.45
CA ILE A 676 17.74 16.40 21.57
C ILE A 676 16.30 16.41 22.06
N HIS A 677 15.42 17.09 21.31
CA HIS A 677 13.98 17.00 21.53
C HIS A 677 13.49 15.57 21.26
N SER A 678 13.18 14.87 22.35
CA SER A 678 12.68 13.49 22.40
C SER A 678 11.19 13.41 22.04
N ASN A 679 10.82 13.76 20.81
CA ASN A 679 9.50 13.47 20.21
C ASN A 679 9.58 13.50 18.67
N CYS A 680 10.56 12.81 18.10
CA CYS A 680 10.64 12.59 16.65
C CYS A 680 10.15 11.17 16.37
N SER A 681 9.12 11.02 15.53
CA SER A 681 8.70 9.73 15.00
C SER A 681 9.83 9.15 14.15
N SER A 682 10.65 8.28 14.73
CA SER A 682 11.71 7.57 14.03
C SER A 682 11.10 6.63 13.00
N LEU A 683 11.59 6.66 11.75
CA LEU A 683 11.22 5.65 10.76
C LEU A 683 11.63 4.26 11.27
N PRO A 684 10.83 3.20 11.04
CA PRO A 684 11.15 1.85 11.51
C PRO A 684 12.55 1.39 11.12
N SER A 685 13.17 0.54 11.95
CA SER A 685 14.53 0.01 11.76
C SER A 685 14.75 -0.76 10.46
N ASP A 686 13.68 -1.14 9.75
CA ASP A 686 13.71 -2.03 8.57
C ASP A 686 13.43 -1.31 7.22
N PHE A 687 13.45 0.04 7.21
CA PHE A 687 13.12 0.88 6.06
C PHE A 687 14.18 0.87 4.93
N SER A 688 14.00 0.16 3.82
CA SER A 688 15.00 0.13 2.74
C SER A 688 14.86 1.24 1.67
N TYR A 689 13.64 1.63 1.30
CA TYR A 689 13.38 2.52 0.17
C TYR A 689 11.95 3.09 0.19
N LYS A 690 11.76 4.34 -0.26
CA LYS A 690 10.43 4.97 -0.38
C LYS A 690 10.36 5.94 -1.56
N VAL A 691 9.23 5.97 -2.25
CA VAL A 691 8.94 6.93 -3.33
C VAL A 691 7.69 7.72 -2.97
N VAL A 692 7.72 9.03 -3.17
CA VAL A 692 6.57 9.90 -2.96
C VAL A 692 6.38 10.82 -4.16
N GLY A 693 5.18 10.75 -4.73
CA GLY A 693 4.74 11.53 -5.87
C GLY A 693 4.94 10.84 -7.22
N SER A 694 4.30 11.42 -8.23
CA SER A 694 4.36 11.00 -9.63
C SER A 694 4.20 12.23 -10.52
N LYS A 695 4.40 12.07 -11.83
CA LYS A 695 4.12 13.14 -12.79
C LYS A 695 2.64 13.55 -12.76
N GLY A 696 2.36 14.85 -12.76
CA GLY A 696 1.03 15.38 -13.02
C GLY A 696 0.70 16.63 -12.23
N HIS A 697 -0.58 16.96 -12.11
CA HIS A 697 -1.07 18.22 -11.53
C HIS A 697 -1.84 18.06 -10.21
N MET A 698 -2.00 16.83 -9.72
CA MET A 698 -2.65 16.58 -8.43
C MET A 698 -1.80 17.06 -7.26
N LYS A 699 -2.43 17.17 -6.07
CA LYS A 699 -1.81 17.71 -4.85
C LYS A 699 -0.54 16.94 -4.46
N ASN A 700 -0.56 15.62 -4.58
CA ASN A 700 0.56 14.71 -4.31
C ASN A 700 1.51 14.46 -5.49
N GLN A 701 1.31 15.08 -6.65
CA GLN A 701 2.13 14.89 -7.85
C GLN A 701 3.15 16.01 -8.04
N PHE A 702 4.17 15.81 -8.87
CA PHE A 702 5.15 16.84 -9.20
C PHE A 702 5.29 17.03 -10.71
N MET A 703 5.81 18.19 -11.12
CA MET A 703 6.21 18.45 -12.51
C MET A 703 7.72 18.62 -12.64
N ASN A 704 8.38 19.29 -11.70
CA ASN A 704 9.84 19.37 -11.66
C ASN A 704 10.34 19.67 -10.24
N PRO A 705 10.37 18.66 -9.34
CA PRO A 705 10.85 18.83 -7.97
C PRO A 705 12.34 19.18 -7.99
N GLN A 706 12.73 20.21 -7.24
CA GLN A 706 14.08 20.76 -7.21
C GLN A 706 14.67 20.65 -5.80
N GLY A 707 14.43 21.63 -4.95
CA GLY A 707 14.92 21.64 -3.57
C GLY A 707 14.03 20.80 -2.68
N ILE A 708 14.65 20.17 -1.70
CA ILE A 708 14.00 19.37 -0.68
C ILE A 708 14.62 19.70 0.67
N CYS A 709 13.81 19.81 1.72
CA CYS A 709 14.28 19.95 3.09
C CYS A 709 13.33 19.26 4.06
N ARG A 710 13.71 19.22 5.33
CA ARG A 710 12.96 18.59 6.42
C ARG A 710 12.73 19.58 7.55
N THR A 711 11.55 19.56 8.16
CA THR A 711 11.24 20.31 9.39
C THR A 711 11.72 19.54 10.63
N ALA A 712 11.85 20.22 11.78
CA ALA A 712 12.24 19.56 13.03
C ALA A 712 11.23 18.47 13.47
N THR A 713 9.96 18.63 13.11
CA THR A 713 8.86 17.67 13.36
C THR A 713 8.87 16.49 12.38
N GLY A 714 9.70 16.54 11.33
CA GLY A 714 9.90 15.45 10.39
C GLY A 714 9.15 15.56 9.07
N GLU A 715 8.46 16.65 8.82
CA GLU A 715 7.76 16.91 7.55
C GLU A 715 8.79 17.20 6.44
N ILE A 716 8.50 16.74 5.24
CA ILE A 716 9.33 16.94 4.05
C ILE A 716 8.73 18.04 3.19
N ILE A 717 9.54 19.04 2.84
CA ILE A 717 9.12 20.17 2.02
C ILE A 717 9.88 20.11 0.70
N VAL A 718 9.15 20.18 -0.42
CA VAL A 718 9.69 20.10 -1.78
C VAL A 718 9.28 21.34 -2.57
N ALA A 719 10.27 22.02 -3.15
CA ALA A 719 10.06 23.08 -4.11
C ALA A 719 9.87 22.49 -5.52
N ASP A 720 8.68 22.67 -6.10
CA ASP A 720 8.38 22.23 -7.46
C ASP A 720 8.43 23.42 -8.42
N SER A 721 9.50 23.46 -9.21
CA SER A 721 9.79 24.59 -10.07
C SER A 721 8.82 24.75 -11.24
N GLN A 722 8.29 23.65 -11.79
CA GLN A 722 7.36 23.71 -12.93
C GLN A 722 5.91 23.79 -12.50
N HIS A 723 5.54 23.24 -11.33
CA HIS A 723 4.27 23.61 -10.70
C HIS A 723 4.28 25.02 -10.12
N GLN A 724 5.45 25.65 -10.00
CA GLN A 724 5.61 26.99 -9.47
C GLN A 724 5.00 27.11 -8.07
N MET A 725 5.28 26.14 -7.20
CA MET A 725 4.79 26.09 -5.83
C MET A 725 5.68 25.23 -4.95
N VAL A 726 5.40 25.26 -3.66
CA VAL A 726 6.06 24.40 -2.66
C VAL A 726 5.02 23.47 -2.07
N LYS A 727 5.40 22.20 -1.88
CA LYS A 727 4.55 21.14 -1.36
C LYS A 727 5.18 20.56 -0.11
N MET A 728 4.35 20.26 0.88
CA MET A 728 4.76 19.73 2.18
C MET A 728 4.08 18.38 2.40
N PHE A 729 4.84 17.44 2.91
CA PHE A 729 4.45 16.05 3.16
C PHE A 729 4.82 15.64 4.58
N SER A 730 4.09 14.69 5.14
CA SER A 730 4.49 14.09 6.42
C SER A 730 5.76 13.26 6.27
N ALA A 731 6.37 12.81 7.38
CA ALA A 731 7.47 11.84 7.35
C ALA A 731 7.06 10.55 6.60
N GLU A 732 5.77 10.20 6.67
CA GLU A 732 5.14 9.06 6.01
C GLU A 732 4.86 9.33 4.52
N GLY A 733 5.12 10.53 3.99
CA GLY A 733 4.97 10.85 2.57
C GLY A 733 3.55 11.23 2.18
N LEU A 734 2.66 11.46 3.15
CA LEU A 734 1.30 11.93 2.91
C LEU A 734 1.31 13.43 2.61
N PHE A 735 0.55 13.86 1.61
CA PHE A 735 0.43 15.28 1.30
C PHE A 735 -0.24 16.04 2.44
N ILE A 736 0.41 17.10 2.93
CA ILE A 736 -0.13 17.98 3.97
C ILE A 736 -0.73 19.22 3.32
N ARG A 737 0.08 19.98 2.56
CA ARG A 737 -0.34 21.26 1.98
C ARG A 737 0.56 21.71 0.84
N GLN A 738 0.10 22.73 0.12
CA GLN A 738 0.89 23.44 -0.90
C GLN A 738 0.68 24.96 -0.79
N PHE A 739 1.71 25.73 -1.12
CA PHE A 739 1.71 27.20 -1.03
C PHE A 739 2.72 27.84 -2.01
N GLY A 740 2.82 29.17 -2.02
CA GLY A 740 3.54 29.91 -3.06
C GLY A 740 2.62 30.14 -4.27
N GLY A 741 2.41 29.12 -5.08
CA GLY A 741 1.56 29.21 -6.28
C GLY A 741 2.10 30.18 -7.34
N ARG A 742 1.56 30.05 -8.56
CA ARG A 742 2.04 30.78 -9.74
C ARG A 742 1.83 32.29 -9.60
N GLY A 743 2.90 33.06 -9.73
CA GLY A 743 2.84 34.53 -9.84
C GLY A 743 4.18 35.20 -9.53
N ARG A 744 4.25 36.53 -9.66
CA ARG A 744 5.46 37.35 -9.44
C ARG A 744 5.32 38.33 -8.28
N GLU A 745 4.13 38.41 -7.72
CA GLU A 745 3.81 39.21 -6.56
C GLU A 745 4.32 38.56 -5.26
N ALA A 746 4.33 39.34 -4.18
CA ALA A 746 4.76 38.87 -2.87
C ALA A 746 3.95 37.65 -2.42
N GLY A 747 4.63 36.59 -1.98
CA GLY A 747 3.99 35.33 -1.60
C GLY A 747 3.70 34.37 -2.74
N ARG A 748 3.96 34.75 -4.00
CA ARG A 748 3.95 33.85 -5.16
C ARG A 748 5.34 33.39 -5.56
N THR A 749 5.37 32.35 -6.39
CA THR A 749 6.57 31.72 -6.91
C THR A 749 6.52 31.61 -8.44
N GLN A 750 7.68 31.74 -9.08
CA GLN A 750 7.90 31.55 -10.51
C GLN A 750 8.76 30.33 -10.79
N ARG A 751 9.90 30.22 -10.12
CA ARG A 751 10.80 29.08 -10.27
C ARG A 751 11.43 28.78 -8.90
N PRO A 752 10.63 28.27 -7.96
CA PRO A 752 11.15 27.87 -6.65
C PRO A 752 12.18 26.75 -6.86
N THR A 753 13.35 26.92 -6.27
CA THR A 753 14.50 26.03 -6.44
C THR A 753 14.90 25.48 -5.08
N GLY A 754 15.70 26.20 -4.30
CA GLY A 754 16.09 25.81 -2.95
C GLY A 754 15.01 26.10 -1.92
N VAL A 755 14.93 25.25 -0.90
CA VAL A 755 14.04 25.40 0.25
C VAL A 755 14.80 25.00 1.51
N ALA A 756 14.62 25.75 2.60
CA ALA A 756 15.19 25.45 3.90
C ALA A 756 14.23 25.90 5.02
N VAL A 757 14.41 25.36 6.22
CA VAL A 757 13.63 25.72 7.42
C VAL A 757 14.55 26.42 8.40
N VAL A 758 14.08 27.50 9.00
CA VAL A 758 14.79 28.22 10.05
C VAL A 758 14.54 27.53 11.39
N PRO A 759 15.54 26.92 12.05
CA PRO A 759 15.31 26.07 13.22
C PRO A 759 14.68 26.76 14.43
N SER A 760 14.89 28.07 14.59
CA SER A 760 14.42 28.81 15.75
C SER A 760 12.92 29.15 15.73
N ASN A 761 12.27 29.08 14.57
CA ASN A 761 10.88 29.53 14.42
C ASN A 761 10.07 28.76 13.36
N ASP A 762 10.62 27.69 12.78
CA ASP A 762 10.03 26.88 11.71
C ASP A 762 9.60 27.67 10.46
N ASN A 763 10.15 28.86 10.25
CA ASN A 763 9.88 29.61 9.02
C ASN A 763 10.53 28.92 7.83
N ILE A 764 9.78 28.82 6.74
CA ILE A 764 10.19 28.18 5.51
C ILE A 764 10.72 29.27 4.57
N ILE A 765 11.98 29.14 4.15
CA ILE A 765 12.62 30.06 3.22
C ILE A 765 12.80 29.41 1.86
N ILE A 766 12.44 30.13 0.80
CA ILE A 766 12.41 29.61 -0.56
C ILE A 766 13.22 30.52 -1.47
N ALA A 767 14.23 29.95 -2.11
CA ALA A 767 14.98 30.58 -3.18
C ALA A 767 14.21 30.46 -4.50
N ASP A 768 13.90 31.61 -5.11
CA ASP A 768 13.21 31.64 -6.39
C ASP A 768 14.09 32.27 -7.47
N TYR A 769 14.52 31.42 -8.40
CA TYR A 769 15.53 31.73 -9.40
C TYR A 769 15.09 32.84 -10.37
N ASP A 770 13.80 32.91 -10.68
CA ASP A 770 13.25 33.87 -11.64
C ASP A 770 12.65 35.10 -10.96
N CYS A 771 12.15 34.98 -9.73
CA CYS A 771 11.77 36.14 -8.91
C CYS A 771 12.99 36.94 -8.41
N LYS A 772 14.17 36.32 -8.31
CA LYS A 772 15.43 36.97 -7.87
C LYS A 772 15.39 37.50 -6.44
N TRP A 773 14.72 36.77 -5.54
CA TRP A 773 14.70 37.03 -4.11
C TRP A 773 14.48 35.74 -3.33
N ILE A 774 14.59 35.82 -2.01
CA ILE A 774 14.17 34.76 -1.09
C ILE A 774 12.82 35.15 -0.50
N SER A 775 11.86 34.24 -0.55
CA SER A 775 10.55 34.38 0.10
C SER A 775 10.55 33.64 1.43
N VAL A 776 9.91 34.22 2.45
CA VAL A 776 9.77 33.66 3.80
C VAL A 776 8.29 33.40 4.07
N PHE A 777 7.98 32.18 4.47
CA PHE A 777 6.65 31.73 4.85
C PHE A 777 6.69 31.19 6.29
N ASP A 778 5.57 31.26 7.00
CA ASP A 778 5.45 30.54 8.27
C ASP A 778 5.23 29.03 8.03
N ARG A 779 5.27 28.25 9.11
CA ARG A 779 5.02 26.79 9.08
C ARG A 779 3.69 26.40 8.44
N THR A 780 2.71 27.30 8.38
CA THR A 780 1.40 27.03 7.79
C THR A 780 1.37 27.25 6.28
N GLY A 781 2.44 27.84 5.71
CA GLY A 781 2.52 28.23 4.31
C GLY A 781 2.01 29.65 4.04
N ARG A 782 1.78 30.47 5.08
CA ARG A 782 1.39 31.87 4.92
C ARG A 782 2.63 32.72 4.68
N TYR A 783 2.57 33.57 3.65
CA TYR A 783 3.65 34.47 3.33
C TYR A 783 3.88 35.50 4.44
N ILE A 784 5.14 35.65 4.85
CA ILE A 784 5.59 36.64 5.84
C ILE A 784 6.22 37.83 5.12
N ARG A 785 7.31 37.59 4.37
CA ARG A 785 8.09 38.64 3.72
C ARG A 785 9.05 38.09 2.66
N ARG A 786 9.78 39.00 2.00
CA ARG A 786 10.88 38.68 1.08
C ARG A 786 12.13 39.48 1.40
N PHE A 787 13.30 38.96 1.05
CA PHE A 787 14.58 39.65 1.18
C PHE A 787 15.53 39.32 0.02
N GLY A 788 16.64 40.07 -0.11
CA GLY A 788 17.62 39.90 -1.18
C GLY A 788 17.21 40.47 -2.54
N GLN A 789 16.00 41.03 -2.67
CA GLN A 789 15.54 41.71 -3.88
C GLN A 789 16.52 42.82 -4.30
N GLY A 790 16.86 42.85 -5.59
CA GLY A 790 17.82 43.80 -6.16
C GLY A 790 19.29 43.48 -5.87
N LYS A 791 19.57 42.49 -5.01
CA LYS A 791 20.93 42.00 -4.72
C LYS A 791 21.20 40.64 -5.36
N LEU A 792 20.18 39.79 -5.46
CA LEU A 792 20.24 38.47 -6.08
C LEU A 792 19.87 38.54 -7.57
N LEU A 793 20.46 37.69 -8.40
CA LEU A 793 20.15 37.56 -9.83
C LEU A 793 19.61 36.17 -10.21
N GLY A 794 20.01 35.13 -9.49
CA GLY A 794 19.57 33.76 -9.71
C GLY A 794 19.83 32.90 -8.47
N PRO A 795 19.13 33.16 -7.35
CA PRO A 795 19.28 32.34 -6.16
C PRO A 795 18.79 30.92 -6.45
N LYS A 796 19.60 29.93 -6.08
CA LYS A 796 19.34 28.53 -6.40
C LYS A 796 19.31 27.66 -5.15
N GLY A 797 20.42 27.60 -4.42
CA GLY A 797 20.51 26.89 -3.15
C GLY A 797 20.30 27.82 -1.96
N VAL A 798 19.74 27.28 -0.88
CA VAL A 798 19.63 27.97 0.40
C VAL A 798 19.81 26.98 1.54
N ALA A 799 20.56 27.34 2.58
CA ALA A 799 20.70 26.60 3.82
C ALA A 799 20.67 27.55 5.02
N VAL A 800 20.34 27.01 6.19
CA VAL A 800 20.29 27.75 7.46
C VAL A 800 21.10 26.99 8.50
N ASP A 801 21.97 27.69 9.22
CA ASP A 801 22.74 27.10 10.31
C ASP A 801 21.94 27.05 11.64
N GLY A 802 22.51 26.43 12.67
CA GLY A 802 21.89 26.35 14.00
C GLY A 802 21.73 27.70 14.71
N HIS A 803 22.43 28.75 14.26
CA HIS A 803 22.31 30.11 14.78
C HIS A 803 21.30 30.97 13.99
N GLY A 804 20.68 30.39 12.95
CA GLY A 804 19.73 31.08 12.08
C GLY A 804 20.37 31.96 11.00
N GLN A 805 21.68 31.87 10.75
CA GLN A 805 22.29 32.52 9.59
C GLN A 805 21.87 31.79 8.32
N ILE A 806 21.54 32.57 7.29
CA ILE A 806 20.98 32.07 6.03
C ILE A 806 22.03 32.22 4.94
N VAL A 807 22.46 31.11 4.36
CA VAL A 807 23.41 31.08 3.26
C VAL A 807 22.66 30.83 1.96
N VAL A 808 22.80 31.75 1.01
CA VAL A 808 22.15 31.70 -0.30
C VAL A 808 23.21 31.59 -1.39
N VAL A 809 23.05 30.59 -2.24
CA VAL A 809 23.87 30.40 -3.45
C VAL A 809 23.22 31.13 -4.60
N ASP A 810 23.87 32.17 -5.13
CA ASP A 810 23.45 32.82 -6.36
C ASP A 810 24.23 32.27 -7.56
N ASN A 811 23.53 31.46 -8.35
CA ASN A 811 24.11 30.78 -9.50
C ASN A 811 24.52 31.75 -10.60
N LYS A 812 23.67 32.74 -10.92
CA LYS A 812 23.94 33.69 -12.02
C LYS A 812 25.09 34.63 -11.70
N GLN A 813 25.28 35.00 -10.43
CA GLN A 813 26.42 35.81 -10.00
C GLN A 813 27.69 35.01 -9.70
N SER A 814 27.60 33.68 -9.65
CA SER A 814 28.68 32.82 -9.15
C SER A 814 29.18 33.29 -7.78
N ALA A 815 28.24 33.60 -6.87
CA ALA A 815 28.51 34.21 -5.58
C ALA A 815 27.63 33.64 -4.46
N ILE A 816 28.12 33.72 -3.23
CA ILE A 816 27.47 33.26 -2.02
C ILE A 816 27.12 34.47 -1.17
N PHE A 817 25.90 34.49 -0.63
CA PHE A 817 25.40 35.56 0.22
C PHE A 817 25.05 34.98 1.60
N VAL A 818 25.59 35.58 2.66
CA VAL A 818 25.28 35.19 4.03
C VAL A 818 24.47 36.29 4.69
N TYR A 819 23.28 35.93 5.16
CA TYR A 819 22.36 36.83 5.85
C TYR A 819 22.26 36.45 7.33
N SER A 820 21.99 37.43 8.19
CA SER A 820 21.66 37.21 9.59
C SER A 820 20.27 36.58 9.75
N SER A 821 19.98 36.11 10.96
CA SER A 821 18.64 35.65 11.37
C SER A 821 17.54 36.71 11.17
N ASP A 822 17.91 37.99 11.17
CA ASP A 822 17.02 39.13 10.87
C ASP A 822 16.93 39.48 9.38
N TYR A 823 17.42 38.60 8.49
CA TYR A 823 17.41 38.75 7.03
C TYR A 823 18.25 39.91 6.50
N LYS A 824 19.21 40.41 7.28
CA LYS A 824 20.15 41.45 6.84
C LYS A 824 21.39 40.82 6.22
N LEU A 825 21.85 41.34 5.08
CA LEU A 825 23.06 40.84 4.43
C LEU A 825 24.28 41.13 5.31
N ILE A 826 25.00 40.09 5.71
CA ILE A 826 26.24 40.18 6.48
C ILE A 826 27.42 40.28 5.51
N ARG A 827 27.50 39.37 4.54
CA ARG A 827 28.63 39.28 3.62
C ARG A 827 28.25 38.63 2.29
N ARG A 828 29.10 38.88 1.30
CA ARG A 828 29.05 38.29 -0.04
C ARG A 828 30.47 37.96 -0.48
N PHE A 829 30.68 36.76 -0.99
CA PHE A 829 31.96 36.32 -1.53
C PHE A 829 31.74 35.38 -2.73
N GLY A 830 32.82 34.96 -3.38
CA GLY A 830 32.78 34.19 -4.62
C GLY A 830 32.76 35.08 -5.86
N THR A 831 33.48 34.64 -6.88
CA THR A 831 33.56 35.31 -8.19
C THR A 831 33.64 34.28 -9.29
N ARG A 832 33.12 34.62 -10.47
CA ARG A 832 33.24 33.76 -11.64
C ARG A 832 34.69 33.59 -12.08
N GLY A 833 35.11 32.37 -12.36
CA GLY A 833 36.43 32.08 -12.95
C GLY A 833 36.83 30.63 -12.75
N THR A 834 38.07 30.29 -13.11
CA THR A 834 38.57 28.90 -13.15
C THR A 834 39.61 28.59 -12.07
N ARG A 835 39.99 29.57 -11.25
CA ARG A 835 40.93 29.34 -10.13
C ARG A 835 40.27 28.47 -9.05
N PRO A 836 41.05 27.77 -8.20
CA PRO A 836 40.50 26.88 -7.16
C PRO A 836 39.45 27.55 -6.26
N HIS A 837 39.68 28.80 -5.84
CA HIS A 837 38.75 29.57 -5.00
C HIS A 837 37.59 30.25 -5.75
N GLN A 838 37.52 30.15 -7.09
CA GLN A 838 36.49 30.77 -7.93
C GLN A 838 35.37 29.77 -8.26
N LEU A 839 34.18 30.29 -8.56
CA LEU A 839 32.98 29.50 -8.86
C LEU A 839 32.62 29.61 -10.35
N ALA A 840 32.03 28.59 -10.96
CA ALA A 840 31.55 28.69 -12.36
C ALA A 840 30.03 28.52 -12.49
N GLY A 841 29.43 27.67 -11.67
CA GLY A 841 27.98 27.45 -11.63
C GLY A 841 27.54 26.89 -10.28
N PRO A 842 27.65 27.64 -9.17
CA PRO A 842 27.30 27.12 -7.87
C PRO A 842 25.79 26.84 -7.79
N HIS A 843 25.41 25.71 -7.21
CA HIS A 843 24.02 25.22 -7.21
C HIS A 843 23.40 25.15 -5.81
N TYR A 844 23.87 24.25 -4.95
CA TYR A 844 23.39 24.08 -3.57
C TYR A 844 24.52 24.26 -2.57
N VAL A 845 24.13 24.41 -1.30
CA VAL A 845 25.04 24.55 -0.17
C VAL A 845 24.56 23.69 0.98
N ALA A 846 25.48 23.03 1.67
CA ALA A 846 25.29 22.43 2.98
C ALA A 846 26.27 23.08 3.97
N ILE A 847 25.87 23.18 5.23
CA ILE A 847 26.66 23.81 6.30
C ILE A 847 27.11 22.71 7.25
N GLY A 848 28.42 22.54 7.40
CA GLY A 848 29.02 21.60 8.35
C GLY A 848 28.94 22.09 9.79
N LEU A 849 29.19 21.20 10.76
CA LEU A 849 29.10 21.50 12.19
C LEU A 849 30.04 22.64 12.64
N ASP A 850 31.19 22.78 11.98
CA ASP A 850 32.17 23.84 12.30
C ASP A 850 31.99 25.12 11.46
N GLY A 851 30.84 25.27 10.78
CA GLY A 851 30.53 26.43 9.94
C GLY A 851 31.15 26.41 8.54
N GLU A 852 31.67 25.26 8.11
CA GLU A 852 32.15 25.04 6.74
C GLU A 852 30.99 25.01 5.75
N LEU A 853 31.18 25.62 4.58
CA LEU A 853 30.19 25.76 3.53
C LEU A 853 30.58 24.86 2.36
N PHE A 854 29.89 23.73 2.22
CA PHE A 854 30.09 22.79 1.12
C PHE A 854 29.17 23.17 -0.03
N ILE A 855 29.74 23.62 -1.14
CA ILE A 855 29.01 24.18 -2.28
C ILE A 855 29.26 23.32 -3.52
N THR A 856 28.19 22.82 -4.13
CA THR A 856 28.28 22.13 -5.41
C THR A 856 28.48 23.12 -6.54
N ASP A 857 29.52 22.94 -7.33
CA ASP A 857 29.82 23.75 -8.51
C ASP A 857 29.53 22.95 -9.79
N PHE A 858 28.35 23.20 -10.35
CA PHE A 858 27.80 22.47 -11.49
C PHE A 858 28.69 22.52 -12.73
N HIS A 859 29.36 23.65 -12.99
CA HIS A 859 30.19 23.81 -14.18
C HIS A 859 31.65 23.39 -13.98
N HIS A 860 32.10 23.27 -12.73
CA HIS A 860 33.41 22.71 -12.41
C HIS A 860 33.36 21.23 -12.03
N HIS A 861 32.18 20.61 -12.02
CA HIS A 861 32.00 19.18 -11.70
C HIS A 861 32.64 18.79 -10.35
N CYS A 862 32.54 19.65 -9.33
CA CYS A 862 33.17 19.44 -8.03
C CYS A 862 32.33 20.04 -6.89
N VAL A 863 32.74 19.72 -5.66
CA VAL A 863 32.29 20.41 -4.44
C VAL A 863 33.43 21.31 -3.96
N LYS A 864 33.12 22.58 -3.67
CA LYS A 864 34.06 23.56 -3.11
C LYS A 864 33.67 23.88 -1.68
N VAL A 865 34.65 23.87 -0.79
CA VAL A 865 34.48 24.08 0.64
C VAL A 865 35.11 25.41 1.03
N TYR A 866 34.32 26.25 1.68
CA TYR A 866 34.74 27.54 2.22
C TYR A 866 34.45 27.57 3.71
N ASP A 867 35.09 28.45 4.46
CA ASP A 867 34.61 28.79 5.79
C ASP A 867 33.45 29.80 5.73
N ILE A 868 32.82 30.06 6.88
CA ILE A 868 31.74 31.07 6.97
C ILE A 868 32.22 32.49 6.66
N THR A 869 33.53 32.78 6.73
CA THR A 869 34.11 34.09 6.40
C THR A 869 34.27 34.31 4.89
N GLY A 870 34.26 33.22 4.13
CA GLY A 870 34.40 33.20 2.67
C GLY A 870 35.81 32.81 2.22
N GLU A 871 36.68 32.38 3.13
CA GLU A 871 37.99 31.84 2.80
C GLU A 871 37.84 30.44 2.22
N TYR A 872 38.56 30.16 1.14
CA TYR A 872 38.55 28.86 0.47
C TYR A 872 39.40 27.87 1.26
N LEU A 873 38.83 26.70 1.55
CA LEU A 873 39.51 25.64 2.29
C LEU A 873 40.07 24.59 1.33
N PHE A 874 39.19 23.90 0.59
CA PHE A 874 39.56 22.85 -0.36
C PHE A 874 38.42 22.56 -1.34
N SER A 875 38.65 21.64 -2.28
CA SER A 875 37.64 21.12 -3.19
C SER A 875 37.88 19.65 -3.47
N PHE A 876 36.83 18.90 -3.78
CA PHE A 876 36.92 17.50 -4.18
C PHE A 876 35.94 17.17 -5.32
N GLY A 877 36.26 16.10 -6.03
CA GLY A 877 35.59 15.70 -7.27
C GLY A 877 36.13 16.41 -8.50
N GLU A 878 35.95 15.75 -9.65
CA GLU A 878 36.34 16.21 -10.97
C GLU A 878 35.36 15.68 -12.02
N ASN A 879 35.43 16.18 -13.25
CA ASN A 879 34.55 15.73 -14.32
C ASN A 879 34.79 14.25 -14.69
N GLY A 880 33.76 13.42 -14.57
CA GLY A 880 33.80 12.02 -14.99
C GLY A 880 32.62 11.21 -14.45
N ASP A 881 32.66 9.89 -14.67
CA ASP A 881 31.65 8.92 -14.25
C ASP A 881 32.19 7.86 -13.26
N GLY A 882 33.49 7.89 -12.96
CA GLY A 882 34.13 7.02 -11.97
C GLY A 882 33.77 7.37 -10.52
N ASP A 883 34.20 6.52 -9.60
CA ASP A 883 34.03 6.73 -8.14
C ASP A 883 34.69 8.05 -7.70
N GLY A 884 33.93 8.89 -7.00
CA GLY A 884 34.39 10.20 -6.55
C GLY A 884 34.45 11.29 -7.62
N GLN A 885 34.17 10.96 -8.88
CA GLN A 885 34.00 11.92 -9.96
C GLN A 885 32.53 12.34 -10.09
N PHE A 886 32.29 13.52 -10.66
CA PHE A 886 30.95 14.05 -10.87
C PHE A 886 30.72 14.48 -12.32
N ASN A 887 29.46 14.47 -12.72
CA ASN A 887 28.98 15.14 -13.91
C ASN A 887 27.89 16.14 -13.51
N ALA A 888 28.32 17.36 -13.23
CA ALA A 888 27.47 18.51 -12.99
C ALA A 888 26.61 18.35 -11.71
N PRO A 889 27.27 18.26 -10.54
CA PRO A 889 26.61 17.97 -9.28
C PRO A 889 25.65 19.09 -8.87
N THR A 890 24.57 18.71 -8.18
CA THR A 890 23.46 19.60 -7.83
C THR A 890 23.27 19.68 -6.31
N GLY A 891 22.47 18.81 -5.70
CA GLY A 891 22.17 18.83 -4.28
C GLY A 891 23.33 18.33 -3.43
N ILE A 892 23.39 18.83 -2.20
CA ILE A 892 24.34 18.39 -1.19
C ILE A 892 23.70 18.42 0.20
N ALA A 893 24.01 17.42 1.02
CA ALA A 893 23.60 17.33 2.42
C ALA A 893 24.72 16.71 3.25
N ILE A 894 24.72 16.99 4.56
CA ILE A 894 25.72 16.46 5.50
C ILE A 894 24.94 15.78 6.64
N ASP A 895 25.28 14.52 6.93
CA ASP A 895 24.72 13.79 8.07
C ASP A 895 25.50 14.11 9.35
N SER A 896 24.87 13.81 10.48
CA SER A 896 25.37 13.96 11.84
C SER A 896 26.71 13.25 12.11
N ASP A 897 27.05 12.21 11.35
CA ASP A 897 28.33 11.51 11.43
C ASP A 897 29.44 12.15 10.55
N GLY A 898 29.10 13.24 9.84
CA GLY A 898 29.99 13.94 8.92
C GLY A 898 30.00 13.39 7.49
N THR A 899 29.13 12.42 7.15
CA THR A 899 28.99 11.93 5.78
C THR A 899 28.41 13.02 4.87
N VAL A 900 29.10 13.32 3.78
CA VAL A 900 28.68 14.30 2.77
C VAL A 900 28.03 13.56 1.60
N LEU A 901 26.75 13.84 1.35
CA LEU A 901 25.95 13.24 0.29
C LEU A 901 25.81 14.22 -0.86
N VAL A 902 26.15 13.81 -2.07
CA VAL A 902 26.14 14.67 -3.27
C VAL A 902 25.26 14.04 -4.34
N ALA A 903 24.30 14.80 -4.87
CA ALA A 903 23.55 14.45 -6.06
C ALA A 903 24.35 14.74 -7.31
N ASP A 904 24.72 13.69 -8.02
CA ASP A 904 25.47 13.72 -9.27
C ASP A 904 24.47 13.67 -10.43
N TRP A 905 23.97 14.86 -10.81
CA TRP A 905 22.83 15.00 -11.70
C TRP A 905 23.05 14.39 -13.09
N GLY A 906 24.20 14.62 -13.70
CA GLY A 906 24.51 14.15 -15.05
C GLY A 906 24.78 12.65 -15.12
N ASN A 907 25.21 12.04 -14.01
CA ASN A 907 25.43 10.59 -13.92
C ASN A 907 24.26 9.84 -13.26
N ASN A 908 23.15 10.53 -12.93
CA ASN A 908 21.94 9.94 -12.35
C ASN A 908 22.19 9.12 -11.07
N ARG A 909 23.04 9.63 -10.16
CA ARG A 909 23.38 8.92 -8.92
C ARG A 909 23.55 9.84 -7.72
N ILE A 910 23.55 9.25 -6.52
CA ILE A 910 23.93 9.88 -5.26
C ILE A 910 25.20 9.21 -4.76
N GLN A 911 26.21 10.00 -4.40
CA GLN A 911 27.47 9.51 -3.85
C GLN A 911 27.67 10.03 -2.42
N ALA A 912 28.23 9.19 -1.56
CA ALA A 912 28.63 9.52 -0.20
C ALA A 912 30.16 9.72 -0.13
N PHE A 913 30.56 10.72 0.64
CA PHE A 913 31.94 11.11 0.91
C PHE A 913 32.14 11.31 2.41
N ASP A 914 33.38 11.27 2.87
CA ASP A 914 33.70 11.84 4.17
C ASP A 914 33.78 13.38 4.12
N ARG A 915 33.97 13.99 5.28
CA ARG A 915 34.06 15.44 5.43
C ARG A 915 35.27 16.05 4.73
N GLN A 916 36.32 15.28 4.48
CA GLN A 916 37.53 15.71 3.77
C GLN A 916 37.39 15.53 2.25
N GLY A 917 36.27 14.99 1.78
CA GLY A 917 35.97 14.79 0.36
C GLY A 917 36.49 13.46 -0.20
N ALA A 918 36.87 12.50 0.64
CA ALA A 918 37.22 11.16 0.18
C ALA A 918 35.94 10.36 -0.11
N TYR A 919 35.92 9.70 -1.27
CA TYR A 919 34.78 8.88 -1.69
C TYR A 919 34.57 7.69 -0.76
N ARG A 920 33.31 7.41 -0.42
CA ARG A 920 32.90 6.25 0.39
C ARG A 920 32.15 5.22 -0.44
N SER A 921 31.05 5.63 -1.07
CA SER A 921 30.16 4.71 -1.78
C SER A 921 29.16 5.42 -2.68
N VAL A 922 28.57 4.68 -3.63
CA VAL A 922 27.32 5.08 -4.28
C VAL A 922 26.16 4.71 -3.35
N VAL A 923 25.29 5.67 -3.05
CA VAL A 923 24.09 5.47 -2.22
C VAL A 923 22.90 4.98 -3.04
N ALA A 924 22.76 5.53 -4.25
CA ALA A 924 21.71 5.15 -5.19
C ALA A 924 22.09 5.58 -6.61
N GLY A 925 21.68 4.83 -7.63
CA GLY A 925 22.01 5.11 -9.03
C GLY A 925 20.90 4.76 -10.02
N THR A 926 21.29 4.54 -11.27
CA THR A 926 20.38 4.17 -12.37
C THR A 926 19.62 2.87 -12.09
N THR A 927 20.25 1.90 -11.40
CA THR A 927 19.63 0.64 -10.96
C THR A 927 18.50 0.87 -9.95
N ASP A 928 18.59 1.94 -9.16
CA ASP A 928 17.57 2.39 -8.21
C ASP A 928 16.56 3.34 -8.86
N ASN A 929 16.58 3.40 -10.19
CA ASN A 929 15.75 4.22 -11.05
C ASN A 929 15.89 5.72 -10.74
N ILE A 930 17.03 6.24 -10.25
CA ILE A 930 17.22 7.69 -10.11
C ILE A 930 17.38 8.33 -11.49
N TYR A 931 16.72 9.46 -11.75
CA TYR A 931 16.89 10.19 -13.01
C TYR A 931 16.91 11.71 -12.79
N GLY A 932 18.08 12.34 -12.97
CA GLY A 932 18.27 13.77 -12.72
C GLY A 932 18.01 14.18 -11.26
N PRO A 933 18.75 13.65 -10.28
CA PRO A 933 18.62 14.04 -8.88
C PRO A 933 18.98 15.53 -8.70
N GLN A 934 18.14 16.26 -7.96
CA GLN A 934 18.32 17.69 -7.70
C GLN A 934 18.73 17.92 -6.24
N GLY A 935 17.81 18.34 -5.36
CA GLY A 935 18.09 18.53 -3.95
C GLY A 935 18.19 17.20 -3.19
N VAL A 936 18.95 17.21 -2.10
CA VAL A 936 19.05 16.10 -1.16
C VAL A 936 18.93 16.63 0.27
N VAL A 937 18.37 15.83 1.17
CA VAL A 937 18.30 16.14 2.60
C VAL A 937 18.42 14.88 3.43
N VAL A 938 19.17 14.94 4.53
CA VAL A 938 19.21 13.84 5.51
C VAL A 938 17.90 13.86 6.31
N VAL A 939 17.15 12.77 6.23
CA VAL A 939 15.87 12.63 6.95
C VAL A 939 16.12 12.19 8.37
N GLN A 940 17.03 11.26 8.57
CA GLN A 940 17.54 10.80 9.85
C GLN A 940 18.93 10.20 9.60
N PRO A 941 19.74 9.96 10.65
CA PRO A 941 21.06 9.37 10.45
C PRO A 941 21.00 8.11 9.57
N GLY A 942 21.82 8.06 8.52
CA GLY A 942 21.85 6.98 7.54
C GLY A 942 20.68 6.92 6.56
N VAL A 943 19.80 7.94 6.49
CA VAL A 943 18.68 8.02 5.52
C VAL A 943 18.66 9.37 4.81
N VAL A 944 18.70 9.35 3.48
CA VAL A 944 18.63 10.54 2.63
C VAL A 944 17.34 10.56 1.82
N ALA A 945 16.70 11.73 1.70
CA ALA A 945 15.66 12.01 0.73
C ALA A 945 16.23 12.82 -0.44
N VAL A 946 15.83 12.46 -1.66
CA VAL A 946 16.34 12.98 -2.93
C VAL A 946 15.17 13.47 -3.77
N ALA A 947 15.20 14.71 -4.23
CA ALA A 947 14.28 15.18 -5.26
C ALA A 947 14.70 14.61 -6.63
N ASP A 948 13.94 13.64 -7.12
CA ASP A 948 14.20 12.92 -8.37
C ASP A 948 13.41 13.58 -9.51
N SER A 949 14.02 14.61 -10.11
CA SER A 949 13.31 15.53 -11.00
C SER A 949 12.84 14.89 -12.29
N GLY A 950 13.62 13.94 -12.82
CA GLY A 950 13.31 13.21 -14.04
C GLY A 950 12.20 12.19 -13.86
N ASN A 951 12.01 11.65 -12.65
CA ASN A 951 10.89 10.78 -12.31
C ASN A 951 9.70 11.49 -11.65
N HIS A 952 9.77 12.81 -11.51
CA HIS A 952 8.69 13.62 -10.94
C HIS A 952 8.26 13.16 -9.53
N CYS A 953 9.22 12.79 -8.69
CA CYS A 953 8.99 12.33 -7.32
C CYS A 953 10.12 12.77 -6.39
N TYR A 954 10.00 12.47 -5.10
CA TYR A 954 11.18 12.36 -4.25
C TYR A 954 11.29 10.93 -3.71
N LYS A 955 12.53 10.49 -3.51
CA LYS A 955 12.86 9.13 -3.08
C LYS A 955 13.70 9.14 -1.81
N MET A 956 13.59 8.11 -0.99
CA MET A 956 14.41 7.95 0.21
C MET A 956 15.25 6.69 0.14
N PHE A 957 16.51 6.79 0.54
CA PHE A 957 17.51 5.72 0.50
C PHE A 957 18.22 5.62 1.84
N ARG A 958 18.56 4.38 2.23
CA ARG A 958 19.54 4.15 3.29
C ARG A 958 20.96 4.15 2.75
N TYR A 959 21.88 4.59 3.58
CA TYR A 959 23.31 4.42 3.38
C TYR A 959 23.95 4.00 4.70
N ALA A 960 25.07 3.28 4.57
CA ALA A 960 25.82 2.68 5.67
C ALA A 960 26.95 3.61 6.14
#